data_AF-A0AAN7PKK0-F1
#
_entry.id   AF-A0AAN7PKK0-F1
#
_cell.length_a   1.000
_cell.length_b   1.000
_cell.length_c   1.000
_cell.angle_alpha   90.00
_cell.angle_beta   90.00
_cell.angle_gamma   90.00
#
_symmetry.space_group_name_H-M   'P 1'
#
loop_
_entity.id
_entity.type
_entity.pdbx_description
1 polymer ?
#
loop_
_entity_poly.entity_id
_entity_poly.type
_entity_poly.pdbx_seq_one_letter_code
_entity_poly.pdbx_strand_id
1 'polypeptide(L)'
;MKTICWVFYVVVLVDVAVFQSTYKAAVVEYAPKTRAQNFSDIVLENVQEYINYIEEAAQEAVDIIVFPENGLTGTYVDPDSVYDISMEIPDPKLQISPCTADTKNYSKALIDLSCSARTHNIYVVVNTFERTNVSGNITYYNTNLVLNREGVIISRFRKINLHLEQYVIPKNETVTFKTDFGVTFGIFTGNDILFQHPALDTIADLSVADIVYPTAWFSELPFLEALSLQHGYAVSTGVNFLVAGLNNPSNKNGGSGIFLSNGQIADIYMSAATSSKMLIAAVPKIDKTNITEQCRTVMGALPYNTNDDNKENNKRIKWGMLPNISNFDMYQEKMENFTFKDLNLKQSNITEEICIGTDKKLCCSVNLTANVSDTFNYVYKLAIFNGVRELGWETIGTRICGLVACLNTSNASCGLRHSVAPQDTTFKAIFIKAVFLNSQNTHDQPATLSYDLKPLNNYTFCKHTVNDNIVELTLSTSNQNSLLTFGIFGRVYDNDHKSLGPFNNAAIYAISPYIVVMIKFTFVVGCKDSLKMKRFYWISSMVALVNIVFSQGTYKAAVVEYAPKTSAETFTEIVLENVQEYMNYIAEAAEEAVDIIIFPEYGLIGMEIDPNSIYDTSMEIPDPKLKISPCNTKNMNYSKALIDLSCSAQTHRIYVVVNTLERVNVSGNVTYYNTNIVLNRQGVVISRFRKINLYLEQYVIPGNETVTFTADFGVTFGIFIRNDILFKHPALDTIASLSVTDIIYSAAWATELPFLEALSLQHGYAVSTSKNFLSAGLNDPASKNGGSGIFLSNGQIADIYKSGAKSSKMLIATIPKIKKNTSTEQCKVHIAKDDYQENKHRMEWGMLPTIYSFQTFQENMKNFTFKDLNLKQSNITEEICLGAEKTICCSINLTANVTDAFNYAYKLTLFNGIRELGWETIGTRICGLVACLNTSIASCGLRHSVTPHDGILENIFIKAVFPNNQNGHDQPSTLSYNLKPLNNYKFCKQTVNDKVELTLSTTKQNSLLTFGFFGREYDNDYKRAGSFNNAAIYVINPYIVVMISIFIFLFQD
;
A
#
# COMPACT_ATOMS: atom_id res chain seq x y z
N MET A 1 -10.20 -81.61 6.56
CA MET A 1 -11.50 -81.25 7.16
C MET A 1 -11.68 -79.74 6.99
N LYS A 2 -12.69 -79.36 6.20
CA LYS A 2 -13.32 -78.03 6.07
C LYS A 2 -12.48 -76.83 5.64
N THR A 3 -12.41 -76.68 4.31
CA THR A 3 -12.56 -75.42 3.58
C THR A 3 -13.73 -74.60 4.15
N ILE A 4 -13.50 -73.33 4.49
CA ILE A 4 -14.54 -72.33 4.73
C ILE A 4 -14.25 -71.18 3.78
N CYS A 5 -15.00 -71.14 2.68
CA CYS A 5 -15.12 -69.98 1.80
C CYS A 5 -16.06 -68.97 2.46
N TRP A 6 -15.63 -67.71 2.56
CA TRP A 6 -16.54 -66.58 2.68
C TRP A 6 -16.67 -65.93 1.30
N VAL A 7 -17.88 -65.93 0.76
CA VAL A 7 -18.25 -65.19 -0.44
C VAL A 7 -18.69 -63.80 0.03
N PHE A 8 -17.92 -62.76 -0.27
CA PHE A 8 -18.41 -61.39 -0.22
C PHE A 8 -18.93 -61.01 -1.61
N TYR A 9 -20.24 -60.80 -1.72
CA TYR A 9 -20.83 -60.09 -2.85
C TYR A 9 -20.38 -58.63 -2.78
N VAL A 10 -19.47 -58.22 -3.67
CA VAL A 10 -19.25 -56.80 -3.96
C VAL A 10 -20.32 -56.40 -4.97
N VAL A 11 -21.36 -55.73 -4.49
CA VAL A 11 -22.24 -54.94 -5.36
C VAL A 11 -21.41 -53.73 -5.79
N VAL A 12 -20.81 -53.81 -6.98
CA VAL A 12 -20.24 -52.64 -7.64
C VAL A 12 -21.44 -51.84 -8.16
N LEU A 13 -21.91 -50.89 -7.35
CA LEU A 13 -22.66 -49.75 -7.86
C LEU A 13 -21.66 -48.97 -8.71
N VAL A 14 -21.72 -49.19 -10.02
CA VAL A 14 -21.11 -48.26 -10.97
C VAL A 14 -22.01 -47.05 -10.95
N ASP A 15 -21.67 -46.06 -10.13
CA ASP A 15 -22.16 -44.70 -10.34
C ASP A 15 -21.63 -44.28 -11.71
N VAL A 16 -22.49 -44.38 -12.71
CA VAL A 16 -22.29 -43.74 -13.99
C VAL A 16 -22.39 -42.25 -13.69
N ALA A 17 -21.25 -41.64 -13.33
CA ALA A 17 -21.12 -40.20 -13.25
C ALA A 17 -21.42 -39.65 -14.64
N VAL A 18 -22.66 -39.21 -14.86
CA VAL A 18 -23.02 -38.40 -16.01
C VAL A 18 -22.22 -37.11 -15.83
N PHE A 19 -21.08 -36.99 -16.52
CA PHE A 19 -20.32 -35.76 -16.58
C PHE A 19 -21.17 -34.72 -17.30
N GLN A 20 -21.97 -33.99 -16.52
CA GLN A 20 -22.75 -32.88 -17.05
C GLN A 20 -21.76 -31.80 -17.47
N SER A 21 -21.78 -31.44 -18.76
CA SER A 21 -20.87 -30.47 -19.37
C SER A 21 -21.16 -29.02 -18.95
N THR A 22 -22.24 -28.79 -18.22
CA THR A 22 -22.68 -27.49 -17.72
C THR A 22 -23.12 -27.61 -16.25
N TYR A 23 -23.16 -26.49 -15.54
CA TYR A 23 -23.89 -26.32 -14.28
C TYR A 23 -24.88 -25.16 -14.43
N LYS A 24 -25.92 -25.07 -13.59
CA LYS A 24 -26.91 -23.97 -13.64
C LYS A 24 -26.58 -22.95 -12.54
N ALA A 25 -26.40 -21.70 -12.91
CA ALA A 25 -26.04 -20.63 -11.98
C ALA A 25 -27.17 -19.61 -11.88
N ALA A 26 -27.31 -19.01 -10.70
CA ALA A 26 -28.12 -17.81 -10.48
C ALA A 26 -27.26 -16.67 -9.90
N VAL A 27 -27.54 -15.46 -10.36
CA VAL A 27 -27.02 -14.22 -9.73
C VAL A 27 -28.19 -13.30 -9.46
N VAL A 28 -28.16 -12.60 -8.33
CA VAL A 28 -29.26 -11.70 -7.94
C VAL A 28 -28.75 -10.27 -7.95
N GLU A 29 -29.34 -9.42 -8.81
CA GLU A 29 -29.25 -7.98 -8.59
C GLU A 29 -30.23 -7.64 -7.47
N TYR A 30 -29.75 -7.11 -6.34
CA TYR A 30 -30.58 -6.99 -5.14
C TYR A 30 -30.64 -5.57 -4.59
N ALA A 31 -31.86 -5.08 -4.37
CA ALA A 31 -32.15 -3.83 -3.68
C ALA A 31 -32.40 -4.11 -2.18
N PRO A 32 -31.45 -3.79 -1.28
CA PRO A 32 -31.62 -4.07 0.14
C PRO A 32 -32.62 -3.14 0.80
N LYS A 33 -33.32 -3.67 1.80
CA LYS A 33 -33.97 -2.87 2.83
C LYS A 33 -32.86 -2.28 3.71
N THR A 34 -32.84 -0.97 3.88
CA THR A 34 -31.79 -0.26 4.64
C THR A 34 -32.33 0.45 5.88
N ARG A 35 -33.60 0.18 6.25
CA ARG A 35 -34.27 0.78 7.42
C ARG A 35 -35.14 -0.28 8.08
N ALA A 36 -34.99 -0.44 9.38
CA ALA A 36 -35.84 -1.24 10.23
C ALA A 36 -35.97 -0.58 11.61
N GLN A 37 -36.76 -1.16 12.52
CA GLN A 37 -36.90 -0.63 13.87
C GLN A 37 -35.62 -0.79 14.70
N ASN A 38 -34.94 -1.94 14.57
CA ASN A 38 -33.61 -2.20 15.15
C ASN A 38 -32.60 -2.48 14.04
N PHE A 39 -31.31 -2.29 14.32
CA PHE A 39 -30.24 -2.51 13.34
C PHE A 39 -30.12 -3.98 12.91
N SER A 40 -30.27 -4.93 13.85
CA SER A 40 -30.22 -6.36 13.55
C SER A 40 -31.38 -6.85 12.67
N ASP A 41 -32.54 -6.17 12.72
CA ASP A 41 -33.70 -6.50 11.90
C ASP A 41 -33.44 -6.23 10.41
N ILE A 42 -32.56 -5.27 10.07
CA ILE A 42 -32.15 -4.98 8.68
C ILE A 42 -31.58 -6.24 8.02
N VAL A 43 -30.64 -6.90 8.70
CA VAL A 43 -29.99 -8.11 8.18
C VAL A 43 -30.99 -9.25 8.07
N LEU A 44 -31.84 -9.44 9.08
CA LEU A 44 -32.82 -10.54 9.10
C LEU A 44 -33.90 -10.37 8.01
N GLU A 45 -34.39 -9.16 7.78
CA GLU A 45 -35.38 -8.90 6.73
C GLU A 45 -34.80 -9.14 5.33
N ASN A 46 -33.54 -8.76 5.09
CA ASN A 46 -32.88 -9.02 3.82
C ASN A 46 -32.56 -10.52 3.63
N VAL A 47 -32.14 -11.21 4.70
CA VAL A 47 -31.96 -12.68 4.69
C VAL A 47 -33.26 -13.38 4.32
N GLN A 48 -34.40 -12.92 4.82
CA GLN A 48 -35.68 -13.52 4.47
C GLN A 48 -35.99 -13.41 2.97
N GLU A 49 -35.66 -12.28 2.33
CA GLU A 49 -35.79 -12.16 0.87
C GLU A 49 -34.79 -13.08 0.14
N TYR A 50 -33.57 -13.24 0.65
CA TYR A 50 -32.59 -14.17 0.07
C TYR A 50 -33.11 -15.60 0.10
N ILE A 51 -33.77 -16.01 1.19
CA ILE A 51 -34.39 -17.33 1.30
C ILE A 51 -35.43 -17.55 0.20
N ASN A 52 -36.26 -16.54 -0.10
CA ASN A 52 -37.23 -16.63 -1.18
C ASN A 52 -36.53 -16.85 -2.55
N TYR A 53 -35.45 -16.09 -2.83
CA TYR A 53 -34.68 -16.30 -4.06
C TYR A 53 -33.97 -17.66 -4.10
N ILE A 54 -33.46 -18.15 -2.97
CA ILE A 54 -32.85 -19.49 -2.87
C ILE A 54 -33.88 -20.57 -3.18
N GLU A 55 -35.09 -20.44 -2.64
CA GLU A 55 -36.21 -21.36 -2.92
C GLU A 55 -36.60 -21.33 -4.40
N GLU A 56 -36.79 -20.15 -4.98
CA GLU A 56 -37.10 -19.98 -6.41
C GLU A 56 -36.00 -20.56 -7.31
N ALA A 57 -34.73 -20.32 -6.98
CA ALA A 57 -33.59 -20.86 -7.72
C ALA A 57 -33.54 -22.39 -7.65
N ALA A 58 -33.85 -22.97 -6.49
CA ALA A 58 -33.88 -24.41 -6.32
C ALA A 58 -35.03 -25.08 -7.07
N GLN A 59 -36.20 -24.42 -7.18
CA GLN A 59 -37.29 -24.88 -8.05
C GLN A 59 -36.86 -24.94 -9.52
N GLU A 60 -35.94 -24.07 -9.92
CA GLU A 60 -35.30 -24.07 -11.23
C GLU A 60 -34.06 -24.99 -11.30
N ALA A 61 -33.78 -25.81 -10.29
CA ALA A 61 -32.61 -26.70 -10.24
C ALA A 61 -31.27 -25.96 -10.46
N VAL A 62 -31.14 -24.77 -9.88
CA VAL A 62 -29.87 -24.02 -9.84
C VAL A 62 -28.88 -24.73 -8.90
N ASP A 63 -27.62 -24.81 -9.32
CA ASP A 63 -26.53 -25.41 -8.55
C ASP A 63 -25.89 -24.41 -7.56
N ILE A 64 -25.76 -23.15 -7.98
CA ILE A 64 -25.15 -22.08 -7.18
C ILE A 64 -25.89 -20.76 -7.38
N ILE A 65 -26.19 -20.05 -6.29
CA ILE A 65 -26.76 -18.70 -6.28
C ILE A 65 -25.81 -17.70 -5.62
N VAL A 66 -25.61 -16.55 -6.25
CA VAL A 66 -24.71 -15.48 -5.78
C VAL A 66 -25.51 -14.23 -5.47
N PHE A 67 -25.28 -13.66 -4.29
CA PHE A 67 -25.85 -12.40 -3.82
C PHE A 67 -24.80 -11.28 -3.76
N PRO A 68 -25.23 -10.01 -3.83
CA PRO A 68 -24.30 -8.90 -3.96
C PRO A 68 -23.60 -8.51 -2.66
N GLU A 69 -22.49 -7.79 -2.84
CA GLU A 69 -21.80 -7.07 -1.79
C GLU A 69 -22.73 -6.03 -1.14
N ASN A 70 -22.65 -5.90 0.18
CA ASN A 70 -23.53 -5.02 0.95
C ASN A 70 -25.03 -5.31 0.76
N GLY A 71 -25.39 -6.47 0.23
CA GLY A 71 -26.78 -6.82 -0.05
C GLY A 71 -27.62 -7.13 1.20
N LEU A 72 -27.00 -7.37 2.36
CA LEU A 72 -27.71 -7.56 3.62
C LEU A 72 -27.89 -6.27 4.44
N THR A 73 -27.15 -5.22 4.11
CA THR A 73 -27.03 -4.01 4.95
C THR A 73 -27.26 -2.70 4.19
N GLY A 74 -27.00 -2.68 2.87
CA GLY A 74 -26.80 -1.46 2.11
C GLY A 74 -25.39 -0.89 2.24
N THR A 75 -25.08 0.11 1.40
CA THR A 75 -23.75 0.77 1.35
C THR A 75 -23.53 1.80 2.45
N TYR A 76 -24.60 2.35 3.03
CA TYR A 76 -24.51 3.26 4.17
C TYR A 76 -24.67 2.47 5.46
N VAL A 77 -23.64 2.53 6.31
CA VAL A 77 -23.62 1.87 7.61
C VAL A 77 -23.56 2.91 8.71
N ASP A 78 -24.46 2.82 9.67
CA ASP A 78 -24.42 3.65 10.88
C ASP A 78 -23.30 3.14 11.82
N PRO A 79 -22.38 3.98 12.31
CA PRO A 79 -21.30 3.55 13.19
C PRO A 79 -21.79 2.81 14.45
N ASP A 80 -22.94 3.19 14.99
CA ASP A 80 -23.50 2.56 16.19
C ASP A 80 -24.15 1.20 15.88
N SER A 81 -24.36 0.88 14.59
CA SER A 81 -25.02 -0.35 14.12
C SER A 81 -24.07 -1.49 13.78
N VAL A 82 -22.77 -1.23 13.62
CA VAL A 82 -21.80 -2.18 13.03
C VAL A 82 -21.78 -3.53 13.77
N TYR A 83 -21.89 -3.50 15.10
CA TYR A 83 -21.93 -4.71 15.91
C TYR A 83 -23.20 -5.54 15.65
N ASP A 84 -24.36 -4.89 15.54
CA ASP A 84 -25.67 -5.53 15.39
C ASP A 84 -25.91 -6.09 13.99
N ILE A 85 -25.29 -5.48 12.97
CA ILE A 85 -25.40 -5.91 11.58
C ILE A 85 -24.29 -6.88 11.14
N SER A 86 -23.34 -7.19 12.03
CA SER A 86 -22.24 -8.12 11.76
C SER A 86 -22.47 -9.50 12.38
N MET A 87 -21.79 -10.51 11.84
CA MET A 87 -21.89 -11.89 12.31
C MET A 87 -20.52 -12.54 12.51
N GLU A 88 -20.43 -13.46 13.47
CA GLU A 88 -19.26 -14.30 13.65
C GLU A 88 -19.34 -15.48 12.69
N ILE A 89 -18.31 -15.63 11.85
CA ILE A 89 -18.23 -16.69 10.86
C ILE A 89 -17.15 -17.68 11.32
N PRO A 90 -17.48 -18.97 11.55
CA PRO A 90 -16.49 -19.97 11.94
C PRO A 90 -15.48 -20.20 10.81
N ASP A 91 -14.27 -20.64 11.18
CA ASP A 91 -13.23 -21.00 10.21
C ASP A 91 -13.74 -22.12 9.28
N PRO A 92 -13.74 -21.92 7.94
CA PRO A 92 -14.14 -22.95 6.98
C PRO A 92 -13.41 -24.29 7.13
N LYS A 93 -12.19 -24.31 7.69
CA LYS A 93 -11.44 -25.55 7.98
C LYS A 93 -12.15 -26.47 8.97
N LEU A 94 -13.05 -25.92 9.80
CA LEU A 94 -13.84 -26.69 10.75
C LEU A 94 -15.02 -27.41 10.08
N GLN A 95 -15.36 -27.07 8.83
CA GLN A 95 -16.45 -27.70 8.05
C GLN A 95 -17.78 -27.73 8.84
N ILE A 96 -18.10 -26.61 9.50
CA ILE A 96 -19.30 -26.49 10.32
C ILE A 96 -20.49 -26.10 9.45
N SER A 97 -21.63 -26.78 9.65
CA SER A 97 -22.95 -26.33 9.19
C SER A 97 -23.69 -25.64 10.33
N PRO A 98 -23.81 -24.28 10.32
CA PRO A 98 -24.58 -23.54 11.32
C PRO A 98 -26.01 -24.04 11.50
N CYS A 99 -26.62 -24.61 10.46
CA CYS A 99 -27.96 -25.19 10.52
C CYS A 99 -28.08 -26.40 11.47
N THR A 100 -27.02 -27.18 11.62
CA THR A 100 -27.02 -28.42 12.42
C THR A 100 -26.19 -28.34 13.69
N ALA A 101 -25.33 -27.33 13.82
CA ALA A 101 -24.54 -27.08 15.01
C ALA A 101 -25.41 -26.53 16.17
N ASP A 102 -24.86 -26.48 17.39
CA ASP A 102 -25.56 -25.87 18.53
C ASP A 102 -25.86 -24.39 18.22
N THR A 103 -27.16 -24.08 18.09
CA THR A 103 -27.67 -22.80 17.58
C THR A 103 -27.34 -21.61 18.49
N LYS A 104 -26.90 -21.86 19.73
CA LYS A 104 -26.56 -20.81 20.69
C LYS A 104 -25.31 -20.00 20.32
N ASN A 105 -24.49 -20.49 19.40
CA ASN A 105 -23.19 -19.89 19.06
C ASN A 105 -23.19 -19.05 17.77
N TYR A 106 -24.29 -19.01 17.02
CA TYR A 106 -24.34 -18.35 15.71
C TYR A 106 -25.53 -17.38 15.61
N SER A 107 -25.37 -16.33 14.81
CA SER A 107 -26.46 -15.40 14.55
C SER A 107 -27.61 -16.09 13.82
N LYS A 108 -28.84 -15.67 14.09
CA LYS A 108 -30.02 -16.20 13.39
C LYS A 108 -29.90 -16.06 11.87
N ALA A 109 -29.36 -14.94 11.38
CA ALA A 109 -29.09 -14.72 9.97
C ALA A 109 -28.20 -15.83 9.35
N LEU A 110 -27.09 -16.18 10.02
CA LEU A 110 -26.17 -17.23 9.53
C LEU A 110 -26.83 -18.62 9.55
N ILE A 111 -27.61 -18.91 10.59
CA ILE A 111 -28.36 -20.17 10.72
C ILE A 111 -29.40 -20.27 9.60
N ASP A 112 -30.20 -19.23 9.36
CA ASP A 112 -31.26 -19.24 8.36
C ASP A 112 -30.69 -19.39 6.94
N LEU A 113 -29.58 -18.72 6.62
CA LEU A 113 -28.86 -18.89 5.35
C LEU A 113 -28.33 -20.33 5.18
N SER A 114 -27.66 -20.87 6.20
CA SER A 114 -27.15 -22.24 6.22
C SER A 114 -28.28 -23.26 6.06
N CYS A 115 -29.39 -23.08 6.77
CA CYS A 115 -30.54 -23.97 6.66
C CYS A 115 -31.25 -23.86 5.32
N SER A 116 -31.30 -22.66 4.72
CA SER A 116 -31.89 -22.49 3.39
C SER A 116 -31.05 -23.20 2.33
N ALA A 117 -29.73 -23.02 2.34
CA ALA A 117 -28.81 -23.75 1.46
C ALA A 117 -29.00 -25.27 1.57
N ARG A 118 -29.10 -25.78 2.80
CA ARG A 118 -29.32 -27.19 3.10
C ARG A 118 -30.67 -27.71 2.63
N THR A 119 -31.74 -26.99 2.95
CA THR A 119 -33.11 -27.40 2.65
C THR A 119 -33.36 -27.45 1.15
N HIS A 120 -32.76 -26.51 0.43
CA HIS A 120 -32.92 -26.35 -1.01
C HIS A 120 -31.80 -27.00 -1.83
N ASN A 121 -30.85 -27.68 -1.17
CA ASN A 121 -29.77 -28.44 -1.79
C ASN A 121 -28.99 -27.62 -2.83
N ILE A 122 -28.56 -26.41 -2.49
CA ILE A 122 -27.98 -25.42 -3.41
C ILE A 122 -26.77 -24.72 -2.76
N TYR A 123 -25.73 -24.40 -3.55
CA TYR A 123 -24.62 -23.59 -3.06
C TYR A 123 -25.06 -22.13 -2.97
N VAL A 124 -24.76 -21.46 -1.86
CA VAL A 124 -25.15 -20.06 -1.63
C VAL A 124 -23.90 -19.23 -1.34
N VAL A 125 -23.71 -18.18 -2.13
CA VAL A 125 -22.64 -17.19 -1.93
C VAL A 125 -23.24 -15.88 -1.45
N VAL A 126 -22.82 -15.43 -0.27
CA VAL A 126 -23.35 -14.24 0.41
C VAL A 126 -22.21 -13.34 0.83
N ASN A 127 -22.41 -12.03 0.76
CA ASN A 127 -21.51 -11.04 1.34
C ASN A 127 -22.10 -10.46 2.64
N THR A 128 -21.27 -10.27 3.66
CA THR A 128 -21.69 -9.74 4.96
C THR A 128 -20.54 -9.06 5.73
N PHE A 129 -20.87 -8.33 6.79
CA PHE A 129 -19.90 -7.89 7.78
C PHE A 129 -19.56 -9.04 8.72
N GLU A 130 -18.34 -9.57 8.61
CA GLU A 130 -17.81 -10.50 9.60
C GLU A 130 -17.29 -9.71 10.79
N ARG A 131 -17.60 -10.15 12.01
CA ARG A 131 -16.90 -9.71 13.22
C ARG A 131 -16.03 -10.83 13.76
N THR A 132 -14.84 -10.49 14.22
CA THR A 132 -13.94 -11.41 14.91
C THR A 132 -13.53 -10.79 16.23
N ASN A 133 -13.68 -11.53 17.32
CA ASN A 133 -13.20 -11.14 18.64
C ASN A 133 -11.83 -11.78 18.90
N VAL A 134 -10.78 -10.97 18.95
CA VAL A 134 -9.43 -11.41 19.32
C VAL A 134 -9.05 -10.72 20.63
N SER A 135 -8.98 -11.49 21.71
CA SER A 135 -8.57 -11.00 23.04
C SER A 135 -9.38 -9.81 23.57
N GLY A 136 -10.66 -9.71 23.23
CA GLY A 136 -11.54 -8.61 23.64
C GLY A 136 -11.64 -7.46 22.63
N ASN A 137 -10.82 -7.45 21.58
CA ASN A 137 -10.90 -6.48 20.49
C ASN A 137 -11.72 -7.05 19.32
N ILE A 138 -12.78 -6.34 18.95
CA ILE A 138 -13.64 -6.69 17.82
C ILE A 138 -13.10 -6.05 16.56
N THR A 139 -12.86 -6.87 15.55
CA THR A 139 -12.45 -6.43 14.21
C THR A 139 -13.51 -6.81 13.20
N TYR A 140 -13.78 -5.93 12.24
CA TYR A 140 -14.78 -6.17 11.21
C TYR A 140 -14.15 -6.32 9.83
N TYR A 141 -14.75 -7.16 8.98
CA TYR A 141 -14.31 -7.42 7.62
C TYR A 141 -15.52 -7.44 6.66
N ASN A 142 -15.38 -6.85 5.46
CA ASN A 142 -16.28 -7.14 4.35
C ASN A 142 -15.94 -8.54 3.83
N THR A 143 -16.90 -9.47 3.93
CA THR A 143 -16.60 -10.89 3.82
C THR A 143 -17.61 -11.60 2.94
N ASN A 144 -17.11 -12.29 1.91
CA ASN A 144 -17.87 -13.30 1.21
C ASN A 144 -17.81 -14.63 1.97
N LEU A 145 -18.94 -15.30 2.05
CA LEU A 145 -19.14 -16.61 2.62
C LEU A 145 -19.73 -17.54 1.56
N VAL A 146 -19.27 -18.79 1.53
CA VAL A 146 -19.81 -19.85 0.68
C VAL A 146 -20.36 -20.99 1.52
N LEU A 147 -21.64 -21.26 1.35
CA LEU A 147 -22.36 -22.40 1.92
C LEU A 147 -22.52 -23.47 0.84
N ASN A 148 -22.21 -24.73 1.16
CA ASN A 148 -22.47 -25.85 0.27
C ASN A 148 -23.92 -26.36 0.41
N ARG A 149 -24.27 -27.42 -0.34
CA ARG A 149 -25.61 -28.03 -0.34
C ARG A 149 -26.04 -28.62 1.01
N GLU A 150 -25.13 -28.85 1.95
CA GLU A 150 -25.42 -29.29 3.32
C GLU A 150 -25.49 -28.12 4.32
N GLY A 151 -25.37 -26.88 3.83
CA GLY A 151 -25.30 -25.68 4.67
C GLY A 151 -23.97 -25.51 5.38
N VAL A 152 -22.93 -26.26 5.00
CA VAL A 152 -21.57 -26.16 5.56
C VAL A 152 -20.87 -24.94 4.99
N ILE A 153 -20.19 -24.19 5.86
CA ILE A 153 -19.28 -23.11 5.47
C ILE A 153 -18.00 -23.73 4.91
N ILE A 154 -17.84 -23.65 3.58
CA ILE A 154 -16.70 -24.27 2.88
C ILE A 154 -15.65 -23.25 2.43
N SER A 155 -16.00 -21.96 2.43
CA SER A 155 -15.08 -20.90 2.04
C SER A 155 -15.49 -19.56 2.64
N ARG A 156 -14.49 -18.73 2.93
CA ARG A 156 -14.61 -17.38 3.46
C ARG A 156 -13.52 -16.52 2.83
N PHE A 157 -13.89 -15.42 2.23
CA PHE A 157 -12.98 -14.46 1.62
C PHE A 157 -13.23 -13.07 2.19
N ARG A 158 -12.20 -12.48 2.80
CA ARG A 158 -12.24 -11.10 3.29
C ARG A 158 -11.67 -10.17 2.23
N LYS A 159 -12.45 -9.16 1.85
CA LYS A 159 -12.13 -8.20 0.78
C LYS A 159 -10.76 -7.56 0.99
N ILE A 160 -9.99 -7.46 -0.09
CA ILE A 160 -8.58 -6.99 -0.06
C ILE A 160 -8.53 -5.51 -0.40
N ASN A 161 -9.13 -5.13 -1.53
CA ASN A 161 -9.08 -3.77 -2.05
C ASN A 161 -10.35 -3.03 -1.64
N LEU A 162 -10.33 -2.37 -0.49
CA LEU A 162 -11.49 -1.65 0.04
C LEU A 162 -11.86 -0.44 -0.83
N HIS A 163 -13.13 -0.04 -0.82
CA HIS A 163 -13.64 1.14 -1.52
C HIS A 163 -14.66 1.90 -0.68
N LEU A 164 -14.20 2.94 0.03
CA LEU A 164 -15.01 3.81 0.89
C LEU A 164 -15.61 3.11 2.13
N GLU A 165 -15.14 1.92 2.50
CA GLU A 165 -15.67 1.14 3.63
C GLU A 165 -14.94 1.50 4.93
N GLN A 166 -15.57 2.31 5.79
CA GLN A 166 -14.90 2.97 6.93
C GLN A 166 -14.73 2.10 8.19
N TYR A 167 -15.47 1.00 8.31
CA TYR A 167 -15.54 0.19 9.54
C TYR A 167 -14.86 -1.17 9.45
N VAL A 168 -14.38 -1.55 8.27
CA VAL A 168 -13.75 -2.84 8.02
C VAL A 168 -12.28 -2.66 7.71
N ILE A 169 -11.49 -3.69 8.00
CA ILE A 169 -10.08 -3.74 7.60
C ILE A 169 -9.89 -4.77 6.48
N PRO A 170 -8.90 -4.60 5.59
CA PRO A 170 -8.62 -5.57 4.56
C PRO A 170 -7.93 -6.81 5.14
N LYS A 171 -7.97 -7.92 4.41
CA LYS A 171 -7.09 -9.08 4.60
C LYS A 171 -6.32 -9.34 3.31
N ASN A 172 -5.24 -10.11 3.39
CA ASN A 172 -4.40 -10.44 2.24
C ASN A 172 -4.44 -11.97 2.01
N GLU A 173 -5.51 -12.46 1.38
CA GLU A 173 -5.73 -13.90 1.14
C GLU A 173 -6.30 -14.20 -0.25
N THR A 174 -5.69 -15.12 -0.98
CA THR A 174 -6.30 -15.72 -2.18
C THR A 174 -7.15 -16.91 -1.76
N VAL A 175 -8.43 -16.89 -2.12
CA VAL A 175 -9.39 -17.90 -1.69
C VAL A 175 -10.04 -18.55 -2.92
N THR A 176 -10.10 -19.88 -2.91
CA THR A 176 -10.81 -20.69 -3.90
C THR A 176 -11.65 -21.74 -3.19
N PHE A 177 -12.64 -22.30 -3.89
CA PHE A 177 -13.43 -23.42 -3.37
C PHE A 177 -13.83 -24.38 -4.48
N LYS A 178 -13.95 -25.66 -4.13
CA LYS A 178 -14.35 -26.74 -5.05
C LYS A 178 -15.78 -27.16 -4.77
N THR A 179 -16.52 -27.44 -5.82
CA THR A 179 -17.91 -27.92 -5.74
C THR A 179 -18.01 -29.41 -6.07
N ASP A 180 -19.08 -30.03 -5.59
CA ASP A 180 -19.44 -31.42 -5.90
C ASP A 180 -19.70 -31.65 -7.41
N PHE A 181 -20.11 -30.62 -8.13
CA PHE A 181 -20.33 -30.65 -9.57
C PHE A 181 -19.04 -30.41 -10.39
N GLY A 182 -17.88 -30.43 -9.75
CA GLY A 182 -16.57 -30.51 -10.41
C GLY A 182 -16.03 -29.17 -10.93
N VAL A 183 -16.48 -28.05 -10.36
CA VAL A 183 -15.97 -26.71 -10.69
C VAL A 183 -15.14 -26.17 -9.52
N THR A 184 -14.00 -25.54 -9.83
CA THR A 184 -13.23 -24.78 -8.85
C THR A 184 -13.47 -23.30 -9.10
N PHE A 185 -14.05 -22.62 -8.11
CA PHE A 185 -14.33 -21.20 -8.17
C PHE A 185 -13.22 -20.41 -7.48
N GLY A 186 -12.84 -19.30 -8.10
CA GLY A 186 -12.23 -18.18 -7.39
C GLY A 186 -13.29 -17.24 -6.84
N ILE A 187 -12.96 -16.50 -5.79
CA ILE A 187 -13.88 -15.56 -5.15
C ILE A 187 -13.17 -14.26 -4.80
N PHE A 188 -13.76 -13.14 -5.20
CA PHE A 188 -13.34 -11.79 -4.81
C PHE A 188 -14.51 -10.81 -4.92
N THR A 189 -14.36 -9.57 -4.45
CA THR A 189 -15.52 -8.67 -4.26
C THR A 189 -15.24 -7.25 -4.73
N GLY A 190 -16.19 -6.68 -5.48
CA GLY A 190 -16.18 -5.26 -5.82
C GLY A 190 -14.85 -4.76 -6.35
N ASN A 191 -14.28 -3.76 -5.69
CA ASN A 191 -13.09 -3.07 -6.19
C ASN A 191 -11.87 -3.97 -6.44
N ASP A 192 -11.83 -5.20 -5.88
CA ASP A 192 -10.83 -6.22 -6.18
C ASP A 192 -10.61 -6.49 -7.68
N ILE A 193 -11.64 -6.34 -8.53
CA ILE A 193 -11.54 -6.57 -9.99
C ILE A 193 -10.51 -5.65 -10.68
N LEU A 194 -10.21 -4.48 -10.10
CA LEU A 194 -9.27 -3.50 -10.65
C LEU A 194 -7.82 -3.73 -10.25
N PHE A 195 -7.51 -4.76 -9.47
CA PHE A 195 -6.16 -5.00 -8.94
C PHE A 195 -5.65 -6.40 -9.33
N GLN A 196 -4.34 -6.57 -9.34
CA GLN A 196 -3.75 -7.88 -9.63
C GLN A 196 -4.13 -8.90 -8.55
N HIS A 197 -3.97 -8.51 -7.27
CA HIS A 197 -4.35 -9.34 -6.14
C HIS A 197 -5.72 -8.89 -5.62
N PRO A 198 -6.75 -9.75 -5.58
CA PRO A 198 -6.74 -11.17 -5.92
C PRO A 198 -7.15 -11.49 -7.38
N ALA A 199 -7.65 -10.53 -8.18
CA ALA A 199 -8.38 -10.85 -9.41
C ALA A 199 -7.57 -11.61 -10.48
N LEU A 200 -6.27 -11.36 -10.61
CA LEU A 200 -5.39 -12.12 -11.51
C LEU A 200 -4.69 -13.29 -10.80
N ASP A 201 -4.28 -13.08 -9.55
CA ASP A 201 -3.57 -14.12 -8.79
C ASP A 201 -4.45 -15.36 -8.56
N THR A 202 -5.75 -15.17 -8.35
CA THR A 202 -6.72 -16.26 -8.17
C THR A 202 -6.83 -17.14 -9.41
N ILE A 203 -6.70 -16.55 -10.59
CA ILE A 203 -6.83 -17.26 -11.88
C ILE A 203 -5.49 -17.75 -12.43
N ALA A 204 -4.38 -17.47 -11.73
CA ALA A 204 -3.07 -18.04 -12.02
C ALA A 204 -3.03 -19.55 -11.73
N ASP A 205 -3.87 -20.03 -10.81
CA ASP A 205 -4.20 -21.44 -10.70
C ASP A 205 -5.10 -21.85 -11.88
N LEU A 206 -4.56 -22.67 -12.77
CA LEU A 206 -5.26 -23.16 -13.97
C LEU A 206 -6.50 -24.02 -13.65
N SER A 207 -6.65 -24.50 -12.40
CA SER A 207 -7.88 -25.18 -11.98
C SER A 207 -9.06 -24.24 -11.80
N VAL A 208 -8.82 -22.93 -11.64
CA VAL A 208 -9.86 -21.90 -11.48
C VAL A 208 -10.31 -21.38 -12.84
N ALA A 209 -11.45 -21.88 -13.32
CA ALA A 209 -12.05 -21.46 -14.59
C ALA A 209 -13.31 -20.59 -14.41
N ASP A 210 -13.81 -20.49 -13.18
CA ASP A 210 -15.06 -19.82 -12.86
C ASP A 210 -14.82 -18.89 -11.66
N ILE A 211 -15.45 -17.71 -11.67
CA ILE A 211 -15.33 -16.72 -10.60
C ILE A 211 -16.73 -16.33 -10.11
N VAL A 212 -16.92 -16.32 -8.80
CA VAL A 212 -18.09 -15.68 -8.16
C VAL A 212 -17.70 -14.30 -7.64
N TYR A 213 -18.53 -13.30 -7.96
CA TYR A 213 -18.20 -11.90 -7.74
C TYR A 213 -19.41 -11.10 -7.23
N PRO A 214 -19.61 -11.09 -5.91
CA PRO A 214 -20.46 -10.11 -5.25
C PRO A 214 -19.90 -8.69 -5.45
N THR A 215 -20.75 -7.71 -5.76
CA THR A 215 -20.30 -6.33 -5.95
C THR A 215 -21.36 -5.27 -5.64
N ALA A 216 -20.93 -4.16 -5.06
CA ALA A 216 -21.67 -2.91 -4.94
C ALA A 216 -20.98 -1.85 -5.80
N TRP A 217 -20.91 -2.12 -7.12
CA TRP A 217 -20.15 -1.29 -8.06
C TRP A 217 -20.76 0.09 -8.23
N PHE A 218 -19.94 1.13 -8.22
CA PHE A 218 -20.34 2.49 -8.53
C PHE A 218 -20.01 2.78 -10.00
N SER A 219 -21.01 2.81 -10.88
CA SER A 219 -20.76 2.98 -12.31
C SER A 219 -20.21 4.37 -12.65
N GLU A 220 -19.17 4.40 -13.48
CA GLU A 220 -18.53 5.63 -13.96
C GLU A 220 -18.29 5.58 -15.48
N LEU A 221 -18.76 6.60 -16.20
CA LEU A 221 -18.54 6.72 -17.64
C LEU A 221 -17.18 7.36 -17.96
N PRO A 222 -16.51 6.99 -19.07
CA PRO A 222 -16.98 6.04 -20.09
C PRO A 222 -16.50 4.59 -19.92
N PHE A 223 -15.42 4.35 -19.18
CA PHE A 223 -14.68 3.09 -19.23
C PHE A 223 -14.91 2.16 -18.02
N LEU A 224 -15.55 2.64 -16.95
CA LEU A 224 -15.75 1.91 -15.68
C LEU A 224 -17.26 1.71 -15.36
N GLU A 225 -18.09 1.62 -16.39
CA GLU A 225 -19.47 1.15 -16.23
C GLU A 225 -19.46 -0.33 -15.83
N ALA A 226 -20.28 -0.70 -14.85
CA ALA A 226 -20.29 -2.02 -14.22
C ALA A 226 -20.27 -3.18 -15.23
N LEU A 227 -21.29 -3.27 -16.09
CA LEU A 227 -21.47 -4.42 -16.98
C LEU A 227 -20.34 -4.47 -18.03
N SER A 228 -19.95 -3.32 -18.58
CA SER A 228 -18.85 -3.20 -19.54
C SER A 228 -17.51 -3.66 -18.96
N LEU A 229 -17.16 -3.17 -17.76
CA LEU A 229 -15.92 -3.52 -17.08
C LEU A 229 -15.85 -5.01 -16.75
N GLN A 230 -16.93 -5.53 -16.18
CA GLN A 230 -17.03 -6.92 -15.74
C GLN A 230 -17.03 -7.90 -16.92
N HIS A 231 -17.74 -7.55 -18.00
CA HIS A 231 -17.70 -8.32 -19.25
C HIS A 231 -16.30 -8.30 -19.87
N GLY A 232 -15.64 -7.15 -19.87
CA GLY A 232 -14.27 -7.01 -20.33
C GLY A 232 -13.27 -7.89 -19.58
N TYR A 233 -13.44 -8.01 -18.25
CA TYR A 233 -12.64 -8.91 -17.43
C TYR A 233 -12.84 -10.37 -17.85
N ALA A 234 -14.08 -10.82 -18.02
CA ALA A 234 -14.37 -12.19 -18.48
C ALA A 234 -13.77 -12.47 -19.88
N VAL A 235 -13.85 -11.50 -20.79
CA VAL A 235 -13.29 -11.62 -22.16
C VAL A 235 -11.76 -11.63 -22.15
N SER A 236 -11.10 -10.80 -21.36
CA SER A 236 -9.64 -10.75 -21.32
C SER A 236 -9.02 -11.98 -20.63
N THR A 237 -9.68 -12.52 -19.61
CA THR A 237 -9.15 -13.62 -18.78
C THR A 237 -9.65 -15.01 -19.19
N GLY A 238 -10.80 -15.09 -19.87
CA GLY A 238 -11.37 -16.35 -20.31
C GLY A 238 -11.97 -17.19 -19.21
N VAL A 239 -12.55 -16.56 -18.19
CA VAL A 239 -13.28 -17.24 -17.11
C VAL A 239 -14.78 -17.12 -17.31
N ASN A 240 -15.56 -18.06 -16.78
CA ASN A 240 -16.96 -17.76 -16.49
C ASN A 240 -17.01 -16.82 -15.28
N PHE A 241 -17.87 -15.80 -15.34
CA PHE A 241 -17.94 -14.76 -14.32
C PHE A 241 -19.38 -14.55 -13.87
N LEU A 242 -19.66 -14.90 -12.61
CA LEU A 242 -20.97 -14.79 -11.98
C LEU A 242 -21.02 -13.51 -11.14
N VAL A 243 -21.59 -12.45 -11.71
CA VAL A 243 -21.63 -11.11 -11.10
C VAL A 243 -23.00 -10.85 -10.49
N ALA A 244 -23.02 -10.67 -9.16
CA ALA A 244 -24.20 -10.25 -8.41
C ALA A 244 -24.01 -8.82 -7.90
N GLY A 245 -24.79 -7.89 -8.45
CA GLY A 245 -24.68 -6.45 -8.20
C GLY A 245 -25.70 -5.91 -7.21
N LEU A 246 -25.30 -4.95 -6.39
CA LEU A 246 -26.22 -4.19 -5.56
C LEU A 246 -27.09 -3.28 -6.44
N ASN A 247 -28.42 -3.34 -6.29
CA ASN A 247 -29.32 -2.40 -6.92
C ASN A 247 -29.56 -1.20 -5.99
N ASN A 248 -28.84 -0.12 -6.23
CA ASN A 248 -29.12 1.18 -5.59
C ASN A 248 -28.85 2.32 -6.59
N PRO A 249 -29.75 2.52 -7.57
CA PRO A 249 -29.49 3.42 -8.69
C PRO A 249 -29.31 4.89 -8.28
N SER A 250 -29.94 5.33 -7.19
CA SER A 250 -29.75 6.67 -6.62
C SER A 250 -28.34 6.89 -6.07
N ASN A 251 -27.65 5.79 -5.72
CA ASN A 251 -26.26 5.77 -5.32
C ASN A 251 -25.35 5.24 -6.44
N LYS A 252 -25.84 5.24 -7.69
CA LYS A 252 -25.09 4.83 -8.90
C LYS A 252 -24.69 3.35 -8.93
N ASN A 253 -25.35 2.51 -8.10
CA ASN A 253 -25.10 1.08 -8.03
C ASN A 253 -26.13 0.29 -8.86
N GLY A 254 -25.65 -0.65 -9.65
CA GLY A 254 -26.45 -1.58 -10.44
C GLY A 254 -25.58 -2.39 -11.39
N GLY A 255 -26.16 -3.38 -12.07
CA GLY A 255 -25.43 -4.24 -13.01
C GLY A 255 -25.15 -5.61 -12.41
N SER A 256 -25.83 -6.62 -12.93
CA SER A 256 -25.56 -8.04 -12.68
C SER A 256 -25.48 -8.80 -14.00
N GLY A 257 -24.70 -9.87 -14.03
CA GLY A 257 -24.47 -10.61 -15.27
C GLY A 257 -23.88 -11.99 -15.08
N ILE A 258 -24.19 -12.87 -16.03
CA ILE A 258 -23.53 -14.16 -16.20
C ILE A 258 -22.75 -14.09 -17.50
N PHE A 259 -21.43 -13.97 -17.39
CA PHE A 259 -20.52 -13.88 -18.53
C PHE A 259 -19.79 -15.21 -18.70
N LEU A 260 -19.71 -15.69 -19.93
CA LEU A 260 -19.09 -16.97 -20.26
C LEU A 260 -17.63 -16.77 -20.70
N SER A 261 -16.80 -17.79 -20.53
CA SER A 261 -15.36 -17.76 -20.86
C SER A 261 -15.01 -17.49 -22.33
N ASN A 262 -15.95 -17.75 -23.23
CA ASN A 262 -15.84 -17.41 -24.65
C ASN A 262 -16.24 -15.94 -24.92
N GLY A 263 -16.55 -15.17 -23.89
CA GLY A 263 -16.99 -13.79 -23.97
C GLY A 263 -18.47 -13.62 -24.27
N GLN A 264 -19.26 -14.68 -24.41
CA GLN A 264 -20.71 -14.54 -24.58
C GLN A 264 -21.38 -14.10 -23.28
N ILE A 265 -22.46 -13.34 -23.44
CA ILE A 265 -23.30 -12.89 -22.34
C ILE A 265 -24.48 -13.84 -22.25
N ALA A 266 -24.58 -14.61 -21.16
CA ALA A 266 -25.69 -15.53 -20.97
C ALA A 266 -26.96 -14.78 -20.52
N ASP A 267 -26.83 -13.87 -19.56
CA ASP A 267 -27.87 -12.92 -19.17
C ASP A 267 -27.25 -11.70 -18.46
N ILE A 268 -27.93 -10.56 -18.52
CA ILE A 268 -27.57 -9.32 -17.82
C ILE A 268 -28.80 -8.56 -17.35
N TYR A 269 -28.62 -7.78 -16.29
CA TYR A 269 -29.62 -6.88 -15.79
C TYR A 269 -28.97 -5.61 -15.21
N MET A 270 -29.73 -4.53 -15.27
CA MET A 270 -29.47 -3.23 -14.67
C MET A 270 -30.77 -2.43 -14.76
N SER A 271 -31.10 -1.66 -13.73
CA SER A 271 -32.32 -0.85 -13.69
C SER A 271 -32.06 0.53 -13.09
N ALA A 272 -32.67 1.59 -13.63
CA ALA A 272 -32.68 2.90 -12.97
C ALA A 272 -33.72 2.98 -11.83
N ALA A 273 -34.63 2.00 -11.75
CA ALA A 273 -35.55 1.87 -10.64
C ALA A 273 -34.97 0.93 -9.58
N THR A 274 -35.22 1.25 -8.31
CA THR A 274 -34.86 0.37 -7.19
C THR A 274 -35.69 -0.91 -7.25
N SER A 275 -35.07 -2.01 -7.68
CA SER A 275 -35.73 -3.30 -7.88
C SER A 275 -34.73 -4.45 -7.87
N SER A 276 -35.14 -5.59 -7.32
CA SER A 276 -34.35 -6.82 -7.33
C SER A 276 -34.73 -7.71 -8.53
N LYS A 277 -33.75 -8.43 -9.09
CA LYS A 277 -33.99 -9.43 -10.15
C LYS A 277 -32.96 -10.55 -10.08
N MET A 278 -33.44 -11.79 -10.14
CA MET A 278 -32.60 -12.97 -10.31
C MET A 278 -32.40 -13.29 -11.81
N LEU A 279 -31.17 -13.59 -12.18
CA LEU A 279 -30.77 -14.08 -13.51
C LEU A 279 -30.35 -15.53 -13.38
N ILE A 280 -30.81 -16.38 -14.30
CA ILE A 280 -30.53 -17.83 -14.28
C ILE A 280 -30.02 -18.26 -15.65
N ALA A 281 -28.89 -18.96 -15.69
CA ALA A 281 -28.35 -19.51 -16.93
C ALA A 281 -27.60 -20.84 -16.72
N ALA A 282 -27.54 -21.65 -17.78
CA ALA A 282 -26.62 -22.77 -17.84
C ALA A 282 -25.23 -22.26 -18.23
N VAL A 283 -24.21 -22.69 -17.48
CA VAL A 283 -22.82 -22.25 -17.60
C VAL A 283 -21.94 -23.46 -17.96
N PRO A 284 -21.13 -23.41 -19.02
CA PRO A 284 -20.29 -24.52 -19.43
C PRO A 284 -19.11 -24.71 -18.49
N LYS A 285 -18.82 -25.96 -18.13
CA LYS A 285 -17.61 -26.31 -17.36
C LYS A 285 -16.40 -26.29 -18.30
N ILE A 286 -15.33 -25.62 -17.88
CA ILE A 286 -14.17 -25.36 -18.74
C ILE A 286 -12.93 -26.02 -18.18
N ASP A 287 -12.14 -26.62 -19.08
CA ASP A 287 -10.75 -26.97 -18.79
C ASP A 287 -9.83 -25.90 -19.36
N LYS A 288 -9.27 -25.08 -18.46
CA LYS A 288 -8.39 -23.95 -18.82
C LYS A 288 -7.09 -24.38 -19.49
N THR A 289 -6.68 -25.65 -19.36
CA THR A 289 -5.47 -26.16 -20.02
C THR A 289 -5.55 -26.09 -21.56
N ASN A 290 -6.76 -25.99 -22.11
CA ASN A 290 -7.01 -25.91 -23.55
C ASN A 290 -7.24 -24.48 -24.08
N ILE A 291 -7.18 -23.45 -23.23
CA ILE A 291 -7.42 -22.06 -23.63
C ILE A 291 -6.08 -21.35 -23.88
N THR A 292 -5.65 -21.32 -25.14
CA THR A 292 -4.47 -20.57 -25.61
C THR A 292 -4.83 -19.47 -26.61
N GLU A 293 -6.12 -19.13 -26.73
CA GLU A 293 -6.59 -18.20 -27.75
C GLU A 293 -6.10 -16.77 -27.49
N GLN A 294 -5.27 -16.26 -28.41
CA GLN A 294 -4.80 -14.87 -28.42
C GLN A 294 -5.90 -13.86 -28.79
N CYS A 295 -6.97 -14.34 -29.44
CA CYS A 295 -8.11 -13.56 -29.88
C CYS A 295 -9.39 -14.19 -29.36
N ARG A 296 -10.28 -13.40 -28.77
CA ARG A 296 -11.64 -13.82 -28.43
C ARG A 296 -12.67 -13.03 -29.21
N THR A 297 -13.59 -13.75 -29.84
CA THR A 297 -14.70 -13.16 -30.59
C THR A 297 -16.00 -13.33 -29.79
N VAL A 298 -16.55 -12.22 -29.33
CA VAL A 298 -17.88 -12.14 -28.74
C VAL A 298 -18.90 -12.16 -29.86
N MET A 299 -19.52 -13.31 -30.10
CA MET A 299 -20.63 -13.41 -31.05
C MET A 299 -21.92 -12.89 -30.41
N GLY A 300 -22.70 -12.11 -31.17
CA GLY A 300 -24.09 -11.82 -30.83
C GLY A 300 -24.97 -13.06 -30.99
N ALA A 301 -26.18 -13.03 -30.42
CA ALA A 301 -27.15 -14.09 -30.69
C ALA A 301 -27.35 -14.23 -32.20
N LEU A 302 -27.29 -15.46 -32.70
CA LEU A 302 -27.59 -15.78 -34.09
C LEU A 302 -28.97 -15.21 -34.46
N PRO A 303 -29.13 -14.54 -35.62
CA PRO A 303 -30.44 -14.21 -36.16
C PRO A 303 -31.21 -15.51 -36.38
N TYR A 304 -32.43 -15.58 -35.84
CA TYR A 304 -33.34 -16.70 -36.06
C TYR A 304 -33.72 -16.76 -37.55
N ASN A 305 -33.31 -17.82 -38.24
CA ASN A 305 -33.80 -18.15 -39.58
C ASN A 305 -35.27 -18.57 -39.46
N THR A 306 -36.19 -17.83 -40.09
CA THR A 306 -37.64 -17.91 -39.93
C THR A 306 -38.31 -19.10 -40.64
N ASN A 307 -37.65 -20.25 -40.79
CA ASN A 307 -38.17 -21.37 -41.57
C ASN A 307 -38.28 -22.71 -40.81
N ASP A 308 -38.30 -22.70 -39.47
CA ASP A 308 -38.56 -23.93 -38.70
C ASP A 308 -39.83 -23.80 -37.84
N ASP A 309 -40.91 -24.36 -38.36
CA ASP A 309 -42.24 -24.45 -37.77
C ASP A 309 -42.31 -25.63 -36.78
N ASN A 310 -41.61 -25.55 -35.66
CA ASN A 310 -41.87 -26.45 -34.53
C ASN A 310 -41.89 -25.69 -33.19
N LYS A 311 -43.10 -25.58 -32.66
CA LYS A 311 -43.47 -24.89 -31.44
C LYS A 311 -43.07 -25.66 -30.17
N GLU A 312 -42.79 -24.84 -29.15
CA GLU A 312 -43.18 -25.00 -27.74
C GLU A 312 -42.21 -25.46 -26.64
N ASN A 313 -40.94 -25.83 -26.88
CA ASN A 313 -40.03 -26.18 -25.76
C ASN A 313 -38.68 -25.46 -25.68
N ASN A 314 -38.44 -24.42 -26.49
CA ASN A 314 -37.29 -23.54 -26.31
C ASN A 314 -37.74 -22.19 -25.75
N LYS A 315 -37.68 -22.03 -24.41
CA LYS A 315 -37.60 -20.70 -23.78
C LYS A 315 -36.31 -20.06 -24.30
N ARG A 316 -36.42 -19.37 -25.44
CA ARG A 316 -35.36 -18.60 -26.09
C ARG A 316 -34.63 -17.79 -25.03
N ILE A 317 -33.29 -17.76 -25.10
CA ILE A 317 -32.44 -16.75 -24.48
C ILE A 317 -32.87 -15.40 -25.09
N LYS A 318 -33.87 -14.76 -24.47
CA LYS A 318 -34.22 -13.39 -24.79
C LYS A 318 -33.13 -12.54 -24.17
N TRP A 319 -32.23 -12.00 -25.00
CA TRP A 319 -31.32 -10.94 -24.59
C TRP A 319 -32.11 -9.92 -23.75
N GLY A 320 -31.70 -9.76 -22.49
CA GLY A 320 -32.40 -8.95 -21.51
C GLY A 320 -32.71 -7.57 -22.07
N MET A 321 -33.99 -7.31 -22.38
CA MET A 321 -34.46 -5.93 -22.42
C MET A 321 -34.20 -5.39 -21.03
N LEU A 322 -33.21 -4.52 -20.92
CA LEU A 322 -33.04 -3.74 -19.72
C LEU A 322 -34.30 -2.89 -19.55
N PRO A 323 -34.80 -2.75 -18.31
CA PRO A 323 -35.82 -1.74 -17.99
C PRO A 323 -35.30 -0.34 -18.32
N ASN A 324 -36.13 0.69 -18.13
CA ASN A 324 -35.70 2.07 -18.44
C ASN A 324 -34.43 2.43 -17.66
N ILE A 325 -33.33 2.62 -18.38
CA ILE A 325 -32.00 3.00 -17.86
C ILE A 325 -31.61 4.45 -18.25
N SER A 326 -32.52 5.20 -18.89
CA SER A 326 -32.24 6.57 -19.35
C SER A 326 -31.89 7.53 -18.22
N ASN A 327 -32.42 7.28 -17.01
CA ASN A 327 -32.19 8.11 -15.82
C ASN A 327 -31.24 7.44 -14.81
N PHE A 328 -30.48 6.43 -15.21
CA PHE A 328 -29.49 5.81 -14.33
C PHE A 328 -28.34 6.78 -14.09
N ASP A 329 -28.15 7.20 -12.84
CA ASP A 329 -27.11 8.15 -12.45
C ASP A 329 -25.74 7.46 -12.35
N MET A 330 -24.67 8.15 -12.73
CA MET A 330 -23.30 7.62 -12.78
C MET A 330 -22.28 8.71 -12.48
N TYR A 331 -21.11 8.30 -11.99
CA TYR A 331 -19.95 9.17 -11.94
C TYR A 331 -19.43 9.47 -13.34
N GLN A 332 -18.65 10.54 -13.46
CA GLN A 332 -18.06 10.98 -14.71
C GLN A 332 -16.56 11.07 -14.55
N GLU A 333 -15.82 10.45 -15.47
CA GLU A 333 -14.38 10.59 -15.58
C GLU A 333 -14.00 12.05 -15.87
N LYS A 334 -12.90 12.51 -15.26
CA LYS A 334 -12.30 13.81 -15.55
C LYS A 334 -11.48 13.71 -16.83
N MET A 335 -12.17 13.81 -17.96
CA MET A 335 -11.62 13.61 -19.30
C MET A 335 -10.64 14.72 -19.75
N GLU A 336 -10.39 15.77 -18.95
CA GLU A 336 -9.47 16.87 -19.28
C GLU A 336 -8.01 16.42 -19.44
N ASN A 337 -7.63 15.32 -18.78
CA ASN A 337 -6.27 14.78 -18.83
C ASN A 337 -6.02 13.86 -20.05
N PHE A 338 -7.06 13.57 -20.84
CA PHE A 338 -6.95 12.74 -22.02
C PHE A 338 -6.47 13.57 -23.21
N THR A 339 -5.72 12.93 -24.10
CA THR A 339 -5.42 13.52 -25.40
C THR A 339 -6.46 13.02 -26.41
N PHE A 340 -6.97 13.93 -27.23
CA PHE A 340 -8.04 13.61 -28.19
C PHE A 340 -7.60 13.86 -29.62
N LYS A 341 -8.19 13.07 -30.51
CA LYS A 341 -8.22 13.33 -31.95
C LYS A 341 -9.68 13.40 -32.40
N ASP A 342 -10.06 14.53 -32.97
CA ASP A 342 -11.40 14.74 -33.54
C ASP A 342 -11.58 13.87 -34.79
N LEU A 343 -12.73 13.23 -34.92
CA LEU A 343 -13.04 12.37 -36.07
C LEU A 343 -14.16 12.99 -36.90
N ASN A 344 -13.90 13.20 -38.19
CA ASN A 344 -14.91 13.69 -39.13
C ASN A 344 -15.71 12.53 -39.72
N LEU A 345 -16.77 12.13 -39.03
CA LEU A 345 -17.62 11.00 -39.42
C LEU A 345 -18.35 11.16 -40.77
N LYS A 346 -18.33 12.34 -41.40
CA LYS A 346 -18.88 12.53 -42.75
C LYS A 346 -17.99 11.95 -43.86
N GLN A 347 -16.75 11.60 -43.54
CA GLN A 347 -15.85 10.91 -44.47
C GLN A 347 -16.22 9.43 -44.62
N SER A 348 -16.05 8.89 -45.83
CA SER A 348 -16.42 7.50 -46.13
C SER A 348 -15.52 6.46 -45.46
N ASN A 349 -14.26 6.79 -45.18
CA ASN A 349 -13.32 5.95 -44.45
C ASN A 349 -12.39 6.84 -43.64
N ILE A 350 -12.27 6.59 -42.33
CA ILE A 350 -11.50 7.42 -41.40
C ILE A 350 -10.41 6.55 -40.83
N THR A 351 -9.17 6.98 -41.03
CA THR A 351 -8.00 6.35 -40.44
C THR A 351 -7.19 7.42 -39.74
N GLU A 352 -7.10 7.31 -38.42
CA GLU A 352 -6.40 8.29 -37.58
C GLU A 352 -5.54 7.56 -36.56
N GLU A 353 -4.43 8.19 -36.19
CA GLU A 353 -3.53 7.69 -35.14
C GLU A 353 -3.16 8.84 -34.22
N ILE A 354 -3.14 8.54 -32.92
CA ILE A 354 -2.63 9.41 -31.88
C ILE A 354 -1.67 8.63 -31.00
N CYS A 355 -0.52 9.21 -30.69
CA CYS A 355 0.47 8.59 -29.82
C CYS A 355 0.86 9.57 -28.70
N ILE A 356 1.08 9.04 -27.51
CA ILE A 356 1.52 9.80 -26.33
C ILE A 356 2.78 9.18 -25.70
N GLY A 357 3.59 10.03 -25.08
CA GLY A 357 4.90 9.68 -24.50
C GLY A 357 6.07 9.79 -25.49
N THR A 358 7.28 10.05 -24.98
CA THR A 358 8.52 10.04 -25.76
C THR A 358 8.73 8.67 -26.42
N ASP A 359 9.13 8.66 -27.69
CA ASP A 359 9.29 7.45 -28.52
C ASP A 359 8.02 6.64 -28.80
N LYS A 360 6.83 7.28 -28.77
CA LYS A 360 5.55 6.61 -29.09
C LYS A 360 5.21 5.43 -28.15
N LYS A 361 5.46 5.58 -26.84
CA LYS A 361 5.25 4.54 -25.82
C LYS A 361 3.82 3.95 -25.77
N LEU A 362 2.81 4.74 -26.13
CA LEU A 362 1.46 4.26 -26.40
C LEU A 362 0.96 4.93 -27.69
N CYS A 363 0.63 4.14 -28.70
CA CYS A 363 -0.08 4.59 -29.88
C CYS A 363 -1.47 3.97 -29.92
N CYS A 364 -2.46 4.78 -30.27
CA CYS A 364 -3.84 4.40 -30.48
C CYS A 364 -4.21 4.76 -31.92
N SER A 365 -4.49 3.75 -32.73
CA SER A 365 -4.92 3.92 -34.12
C SER A 365 -6.38 3.48 -34.24
N VAL A 366 -7.17 4.21 -35.03
CA VAL A 366 -8.55 3.85 -35.37
C VAL A 366 -8.70 3.80 -36.88
N ASN A 367 -9.40 2.77 -37.36
CA ASN A 367 -9.92 2.69 -38.72
C ASN A 367 -11.43 2.44 -38.61
N LEU A 368 -12.24 3.37 -39.10
CA LEU A 368 -13.69 3.25 -39.01
C LEU A 368 -14.41 3.76 -40.26
N THR A 369 -15.58 3.18 -40.48
CA THR A 369 -16.54 3.60 -41.51
C THR A 369 -17.89 3.81 -40.84
N ALA A 370 -18.47 4.99 -40.99
CA ALA A 370 -19.76 5.35 -40.41
C ALA A 370 -20.70 5.97 -41.46
N ASN A 371 -22.00 5.81 -41.24
CA ASN A 371 -23.04 6.58 -41.90
C ASN A 371 -23.62 7.55 -40.86
N VAL A 372 -23.65 8.85 -41.17
CA VAL A 372 -24.11 9.91 -40.28
C VAL A 372 -25.26 10.67 -40.92
N SER A 373 -26.33 10.96 -40.19
CA SER A 373 -27.37 11.89 -40.63
C SER A 373 -26.90 13.35 -40.49
N ASP A 374 -27.63 14.33 -41.05
CA ASP A 374 -27.22 15.75 -40.94
C ASP A 374 -27.56 16.40 -39.58
N THR A 375 -28.31 15.71 -38.72
CA THR A 375 -28.72 16.16 -37.38
C THR A 375 -28.12 15.24 -36.33
N PHE A 376 -26.92 15.52 -35.81
CA PHE A 376 -26.26 14.66 -34.81
C PHE A 376 -26.23 15.29 -33.42
N ASN A 377 -26.65 14.51 -32.42
CA ASN A 377 -26.61 14.88 -31.00
C ASN A 377 -25.32 14.43 -30.27
N TYR A 378 -24.42 13.72 -30.97
CA TYR A 378 -23.10 13.34 -30.45
C TYR A 378 -22.01 13.53 -31.51
N VAL A 379 -20.83 13.94 -31.04
CA VAL A 379 -19.57 13.93 -31.79
C VAL A 379 -18.72 12.78 -31.24
N TYR A 380 -17.91 12.15 -32.08
CA TYR A 380 -17.02 11.06 -31.64
C TYR A 380 -15.56 11.48 -31.75
N LYS A 381 -14.78 11.11 -30.74
CA LYS A 381 -13.34 11.37 -30.69
C LYS A 381 -12.58 10.11 -30.36
N LEU A 382 -11.36 9.99 -30.89
CA LEU A 382 -10.40 9.01 -30.41
C LEU A 382 -9.71 9.60 -29.18
N ALA A 383 -9.84 8.92 -28.04
CA ALA A 383 -9.26 9.30 -26.76
C ALA A 383 -8.12 8.36 -26.40
N ILE A 384 -7.01 8.93 -25.95
CA ILE A 384 -5.84 8.21 -25.45
C ILE A 384 -5.41 8.78 -24.11
N PHE A 385 -5.10 7.90 -23.17
CA PHE A 385 -4.57 8.26 -21.86
C PHE A 385 -3.54 7.22 -21.44
N ASN A 386 -2.46 7.68 -20.81
CA ASN A 386 -1.46 6.83 -20.19
C ASN A 386 -0.92 7.61 -19.00
N GLY A 387 -1.40 7.24 -17.81
CA GLY A 387 -1.23 8.08 -16.64
C GLY A 387 -1.91 7.48 -15.43
N VAL A 388 -2.19 8.32 -14.45
CA VAL A 388 -2.78 7.94 -13.18
C VAL A 388 -4.05 8.73 -12.96
N ARG A 389 -5.14 8.04 -12.61
CA ARG A 389 -6.49 8.60 -12.38
C ARG A 389 -6.98 8.36 -10.96
N GLU A 390 -7.96 9.14 -10.51
CA GLU A 390 -8.62 8.95 -9.21
C GLU A 390 -9.60 7.76 -9.27
N LEU A 391 -9.74 7.01 -8.18
CA LEU A 391 -10.76 5.99 -7.98
C LEU A 391 -11.21 6.00 -6.51
N GLY A 392 -12.29 6.71 -6.21
CA GLY A 392 -12.71 6.95 -4.81
C GLY A 392 -11.64 7.75 -4.05
N TRP A 393 -10.99 7.13 -3.06
CA TRP A 393 -9.87 7.72 -2.28
C TRP A 393 -8.48 7.18 -2.67
N GLU A 394 -8.42 6.32 -3.69
CA GLU A 394 -7.17 5.78 -4.24
C GLU A 394 -6.84 6.45 -5.58
N THR A 395 -5.59 6.33 -6.01
CA THR A 395 -5.24 6.61 -7.41
C THR A 395 -4.79 5.31 -8.07
N ILE A 396 -5.11 5.15 -9.35
CA ILE A 396 -4.84 3.94 -10.10
C ILE A 396 -4.16 4.26 -11.43
N GLY A 397 -3.17 3.46 -11.81
CA GLY A 397 -2.46 3.61 -13.06
C GLY A 397 -3.26 3.06 -14.24
N THR A 398 -3.61 3.88 -15.21
CA THR A 398 -4.40 3.42 -16.36
C THR A 398 -3.75 3.78 -17.69
N ARG A 399 -3.97 2.91 -18.67
CA ARG A 399 -3.72 3.17 -20.08
C ARG A 399 -5.01 2.92 -20.85
N ILE A 400 -5.43 3.88 -21.64
CA ILE A 400 -6.71 3.87 -22.33
C ILE A 400 -6.48 4.25 -23.78
N CYS A 401 -7.16 3.53 -24.67
CA CYS A 401 -7.22 3.80 -26.09
C CYS A 401 -8.63 3.45 -26.57
N GLY A 402 -9.43 4.45 -26.95
CA GLY A 402 -10.83 4.19 -27.25
C GLY A 402 -11.53 5.31 -28.02
N LEU A 403 -12.53 4.92 -28.80
CA LEU A 403 -13.53 5.80 -29.38
C LEU A 403 -14.56 6.16 -28.31
N VAL A 404 -14.77 7.46 -28.08
CA VAL A 404 -15.73 7.97 -27.09
C VAL A 404 -16.72 8.94 -27.72
N ALA A 405 -17.97 8.84 -27.29
CA ALA A 405 -19.02 9.81 -27.63
C ALA A 405 -18.92 11.07 -26.75
N CYS A 406 -19.17 12.22 -27.35
CA CYS A 406 -19.13 13.54 -26.72
C CYS A 406 -20.40 14.32 -27.08
N LEU A 407 -20.95 15.07 -26.12
CA LEU A 407 -22.18 15.84 -26.38
C LEU A 407 -21.97 16.99 -27.37
N ASN A 408 -20.75 17.48 -27.49
CA ASN A 408 -20.36 18.51 -28.44
C ASN A 408 -18.86 18.41 -28.77
N THR A 409 -18.32 19.42 -29.45
CA THR A 409 -16.91 19.44 -29.85
C THR A 409 -15.93 19.71 -28.70
N SER A 410 -16.39 20.06 -27.49
CA SER A 410 -15.54 20.25 -26.31
C SER A 410 -15.09 18.90 -25.74
N ASN A 411 -13.80 18.80 -25.38
CA ASN A 411 -13.24 17.60 -24.75
C ASN A 411 -13.89 17.29 -23.40
N ALA A 412 -14.27 18.31 -22.63
CA ALA A 412 -14.98 18.15 -21.35
C ALA A 412 -16.38 17.55 -21.49
N SER A 413 -16.92 17.48 -22.73
CA SER A 413 -18.22 16.87 -23.00
C SER A 413 -18.14 15.38 -23.36
N CYS A 414 -16.93 14.84 -23.50
CA CYS A 414 -16.70 13.44 -23.85
C CYS A 414 -16.95 12.54 -22.64
N GLY A 415 -17.59 11.39 -22.87
CA GLY A 415 -18.01 10.48 -21.80
C GLY A 415 -19.37 10.83 -21.18
N LEU A 416 -19.89 12.05 -21.41
CA LEU A 416 -21.20 12.44 -20.93
C LEU A 416 -22.33 11.83 -21.78
N ARG A 417 -23.46 11.53 -21.13
CA ARG A 417 -24.64 10.89 -21.74
C ARG A 417 -25.84 11.82 -21.75
N HIS A 418 -26.42 12.04 -22.93
CA HIS A 418 -27.70 12.72 -23.15
C HIS A 418 -28.88 11.83 -22.72
N SER A 419 -30.04 12.43 -22.46
CA SER A 419 -31.30 11.71 -22.20
C SER A 419 -31.92 11.05 -23.45
N VAL A 420 -31.33 11.26 -24.63
CA VAL A 420 -31.81 10.74 -25.92
C VAL A 420 -30.70 9.91 -26.55
N ALA A 421 -31.07 8.74 -27.07
CA ALA A 421 -30.13 7.86 -27.75
C ALA A 421 -29.51 8.54 -28.97
N PRO A 422 -28.24 8.24 -29.31
CA PRO A 422 -27.69 8.60 -30.61
C PRO A 422 -28.50 7.88 -31.69
N GLN A 423 -29.38 8.59 -32.40
CA GLN A 423 -30.23 8.03 -33.46
C GLN A 423 -29.61 8.15 -34.87
N ASP A 424 -28.44 8.79 -34.97
CA ASP A 424 -27.99 9.42 -36.21
C ASP A 424 -26.61 8.95 -36.68
N THR A 425 -26.05 7.92 -36.06
CA THR A 425 -24.74 7.37 -36.43
C THR A 425 -24.78 5.84 -36.40
N THR A 426 -24.52 5.23 -37.57
CA THR A 426 -24.35 3.79 -37.72
C THR A 426 -22.91 3.52 -38.14
N PHE A 427 -22.15 2.81 -37.30
CA PHE A 427 -20.80 2.36 -37.60
C PHE A 427 -20.84 1.03 -38.35
N LYS A 428 -20.46 1.05 -39.63
CA LYS A 428 -20.34 -0.18 -40.44
C LYS A 428 -19.19 -1.05 -39.96
N ALA A 429 -18.07 -0.43 -39.63
CA ALA A 429 -16.88 -1.10 -39.11
C ALA A 429 -16.12 -0.14 -38.19
N ILE A 430 -15.59 -0.67 -37.08
CA ILE A 430 -14.66 0.01 -36.20
C ILE A 430 -13.52 -0.96 -35.90
N PHE A 431 -12.29 -0.51 -36.09
CA PHE A 431 -11.08 -1.22 -35.72
C PHE A 431 -10.20 -0.27 -34.91
N ILE A 432 -9.88 -0.65 -33.68
CA ILE A 432 -8.98 0.06 -32.77
C ILE A 432 -7.75 -0.80 -32.55
N LYS A 433 -6.58 -0.17 -32.60
CA LYS A 433 -5.30 -0.78 -32.31
C LYS A 433 -4.55 0.03 -31.27
N ALA A 434 -4.16 -0.60 -30.17
CA ALA A 434 -3.25 -0.03 -29.19
C ALA A 434 -1.90 -0.75 -29.27
N VAL A 435 -0.80 0.01 -29.40
CA VAL A 435 0.56 -0.52 -29.41
C VAL A 435 1.36 0.14 -28.30
N PHE A 436 1.99 -0.66 -27.44
CA PHE A 436 2.76 -0.16 -26.30
C PHE A 436 3.85 -1.14 -25.86
N LEU A 437 4.74 -0.66 -24.98
CA LEU A 437 5.83 -1.47 -24.44
C LEU A 437 5.31 -2.53 -23.46
N ASN A 438 5.80 -3.76 -23.61
CA ASN A 438 5.51 -4.86 -22.72
C ASN A 438 6.02 -4.56 -21.31
N SER A 439 5.15 -4.72 -20.32
CA SER A 439 5.40 -4.41 -18.90
C SER A 439 4.86 -5.56 -18.08
N GLN A 440 5.67 -6.07 -17.14
CA GLN A 440 5.39 -7.34 -16.45
C GLN A 440 4.18 -7.29 -15.51
N ASN A 441 3.69 -6.11 -15.15
CA ASN A 441 2.65 -5.95 -14.14
C ASN A 441 1.46 -5.13 -14.66
N THR A 442 0.72 -5.67 -15.64
CA THR A 442 -0.41 -4.98 -16.28
C THR A 442 -1.52 -5.92 -16.70
N HIS A 443 -2.74 -5.39 -16.79
CA HIS A 443 -3.91 -6.08 -17.32
C HIS A 443 -4.62 -5.21 -18.33
N ASP A 444 -5.07 -5.78 -19.43
CA ASP A 444 -5.75 -5.04 -20.48
C ASP A 444 -7.02 -5.78 -20.88
N GLN A 445 -8.10 -5.03 -21.00
CA GLN A 445 -9.40 -5.58 -21.33
C GLN A 445 -10.21 -4.66 -22.23
N PRO A 446 -11.14 -5.21 -23.02
CA PRO A 446 -12.06 -4.38 -23.78
C PRO A 446 -13.03 -3.65 -22.84
N ALA A 447 -13.30 -2.39 -23.16
CA ALA A 447 -14.34 -1.58 -22.55
C ALA A 447 -15.28 -1.11 -23.67
N THR A 448 -16.45 -1.75 -23.74
CA THR A 448 -17.42 -1.54 -24.81
C THR A 448 -18.76 -1.21 -24.21
N LEU A 449 -19.39 -0.12 -24.66
CA LEU A 449 -20.61 0.38 -24.05
C LEU A 449 -21.52 0.99 -25.12
N SER A 450 -22.73 0.45 -25.23
CA SER A 450 -23.84 1.06 -25.95
C SER A 450 -24.58 2.08 -25.08
N TYR A 451 -25.38 2.93 -25.73
CA TYR A 451 -26.20 3.94 -25.07
C TYR A 451 -27.17 3.35 -24.05
N ASP A 452 -27.61 2.12 -24.25
CA ASP A 452 -28.46 1.41 -23.31
C ASP A 452 -27.70 0.73 -22.16
N LEU A 453 -26.46 1.16 -21.90
CA LEU A 453 -25.59 0.69 -20.82
C LEU A 453 -25.36 -0.82 -20.86
N LYS A 454 -25.27 -1.38 -22.07
CA LYS A 454 -24.91 -2.78 -22.28
C LYS A 454 -23.50 -2.87 -22.85
N PRO A 455 -22.76 -3.94 -22.51
CA PRO A 455 -21.61 -4.33 -23.30
C PRO A 455 -22.04 -4.62 -24.73
N LEU A 456 -21.17 -4.32 -25.70
CA LEU A 456 -21.47 -4.64 -27.09
C LEU A 456 -21.42 -6.14 -27.32
N ASN A 457 -22.08 -6.57 -28.38
CA ASN A 457 -21.90 -7.89 -28.97
C ASN A 457 -21.23 -7.76 -30.34
N ASN A 458 -20.86 -8.89 -30.94
CA ASN A 458 -20.22 -8.93 -32.26
C ASN A 458 -18.93 -8.11 -32.32
N TYR A 459 -18.00 -8.37 -31.39
CA TYR A 459 -16.67 -7.78 -31.42
C TYR A 459 -15.58 -8.82 -31.19
N THR A 460 -14.37 -8.52 -31.63
CA THR A 460 -13.19 -9.36 -31.40
C THR A 460 -12.14 -8.55 -30.67
N PHE A 461 -11.62 -9.09 -29.57
CA PHE A 461 -10.49 -8.56 -28.82
C PHE A 461 -9.30 -9.50 -28.97
N CYS A 462 -8.15 -9.00 -29.38
CA CYS A 462 -6.92 -9.78 -29.45
C CYS A 462 -5.79 -9.11 -28.69
N LYS A 463 -4.92 -9.94 -28.11
CA LYS A 463 -3.66 -9.55 -27.49
C LYS A 463 -2.52 -10.33 -28.13
N HIS A 464 -1.64 -9.61 -28.83
CA HIS A 464 -0.47 -10.17 -29.49
C HIS A 464 0.80 -9.56 -28.91
N THR A 465 1.76 -10.42 -28.55
CA THR A 465 3.12 -9.99 -28.22
C THR A 465 3.93 -10.04 -29.51
N VAL A 466 4.19 -8.88 -30.11
CA VAL A 466 4.89 -8.76 -31.40
C VAL A 466 6.36 -9.18 -31.26
N ASN A 467 6.97 -8.83 -30.13
CA ASN A 467 8.27 -9.30 -29.65
C ASN A 467 8.34 -9.14 -28.12
N ASP A 468 9.43 -9.54 -27.48
CA ASP A 468 9.60 -9.50 -26.01
C ASP A 468 9.25 -8.14 -25.37
N ASN A 469 9.34 -7.04 -26.13
CA ASN A 469 9.19 -5.67 -25.66
C ASN A 469 7.93 -4.95 -26.15
N ILE A 470 7.14 -5.49 -27.08
CA ILE A 470 6.00 -4.78 -27.68
C ILE A 470 4.73 -5.64 -27.62
N VAL A 471 3.68 -5.06 -27.07
CA VAL A 471 2.33 -5.62 -27.06
C VAL A 471 1.45 -4.82 -28.03
N GLU A 472 0.69 -5.56 -28.82
CA GLU A 472 -0.36 -5.03 -29.69
C GLU A 472 -1.71 -5.59 -29.21
N LEU A 473 -2.66 -4.68 -28.97
CA LEU A 473 -4.04 -5.01 -28.68
C LEU A 473 -4.91 -4.53 -29.83
N THR A 474 -5.81 -5.38 -30.32
CA THR A 474 -6.78 -5.00 -31.35
C THR A 474 -8.19 -5.24 -30.86
N LEU A 475 -9.08 -4.29 -31.15
CA LEU A 475 -10.49 -4.39 -30.87
C LEU A 475 -11.28 -4.04 -32.14
N SER A 476 -12.10 -4.96 -32.64
CA SER A 476 -12.82 -4.78 -33.90
C SER A 476 -14.29 -5.15 -33.78
N THR A 477 -15.17 -4.38 -34.42
CA THR A 477 -16.60 -4.67 -34.50
C THR A 477 -17.18 -4.18 -35.83
N SER A 478 -18.39 -4.64 -36.14
CA SER A 478 -19.15 -4.25 -37.32
C SER A 478 -20.61 -4.01 -36.98
N ASN A 479 -21.27 -3.14 -37.75
CA ASN A 479 -22.71 -2.85 -37.68
C ASN A 479 -23.20 -2.45 -36.27
N GLN A 480 -22.54 -1.46 -35.68
CA GLN A 480 -22.88 -0.93 -34.37
C GLN A 480 -23.62 0.40 -34.48
N ASN A 481 -24.55 0.62 -33.56
CA ASN A 481 -25.37 1.83 -33.46
C ASN A 481 -25.48 2.26 -32.00
N SER A 482 -25.83 3.54 -31.79
CA SER A 482 -25.99 4.13 -30.46
C SER A 482 -24.78 3.88 -29.53
N LEU A 483 -23.57 4.00 -30.06
CA LEU A 483 -22.34 3.71 -29.33
C LEU A 483 -22.00 4.84 -28.34
N LEU A 484 -21.61 4.50 -27.11
CA LEU A 484 -21.01 5.47 -26.17
C LEU A 484 -19.51 5.33 -26.08
N THR A 485 -19.01 4.11 -26.00
CA THR A 485 -17.57 3.83 -25.85
C THR A 485 -17.21 2.53 -26.51
N PHE A 486 -16.10 2.52 -27.26
CA PHE A 486 -15.49 1.32 -27.79
C PHE A 486 -13.99 1.47 -27.67
N GLY A 487 -13.36 0.73 -26.77
CA GLY A 487 -11.93 0.89 -26.51
C GLY A 487 -11.34 -0.17 -25.61
N ILE A 488 -10.11 0.08 -25.22
CA ILE A 488 -9.32 -0.77 -24.34
C ILE A 488 -9.09 0.02 -23.05
N PHE A 489 -9.44 -0.61 -21.94
CA PHE A 489 -9.09 -0.16 -20.61
C PHE A 489 -7.97 -1.06 -20.08
N GLY A 490 -6.82 -0.47 -19.80
CA GLY A 490 -5.66 -1.15 -19.26
C GLY A 490 -5.32 -0.63 -17.87
N ARG A 491 -5.06 -1.55 -16.95
CA ARG A 491 -4.45 -1.32 -15.64
C ARG A 491 -2.96 -1.47 -15.74
N VAL A 492 -2.25 -0.48 -15.22
CA VAL A 492 -0.81 -0.51 -15.04
C VAL A 492 -0.57 -0.51 -13.53
N TYR A 493 -0.48 -1.69 -12.93
CA TYR A 493 -0.44 -1.87 -11.48
C TYR A 493 0.84 -1.30 -10.87
N ASP A 494 1.96 -1.39 -11.61
CA ASP A 494 3.19 -0.67 -11.28
C ASP A 494 2.96 0.84 -11.15
N ASN A 495 1.84 1.35 -11.66
CA ASN A 495 1.43 2.75 -11.61
C ASN A 495 0.27 3.05 -10.66
N ASP A 496 -0.05 2.14 -9.74
CA ASP A 496 -1.03 2.41 -8.71
C ASP A 496 -0.51 3.35 -7.64
N HIS A 497 -1.45 4.14 -7.13
CA HIS A 497 -1.28 5.11 -6.06
C HIS A 497 -0.28 6.26 -6.35
N LYS A 498 0.24 6.33 -7.58
CA LYS A 498 1.12 7.38 -8.08
C LYS A 498 0.42 8.75 -8.20
N SER A 499 1.18 9.80 -8.52
CA SER A 499 0.62 11.15 -8.73
C SER A 499 -0.28 11.25 -9.97
N LEU A 500 -1.41 11.98 -9.87
CA LEU A 500 -2.40 12.12 -10.93
C LEU A 500 -1.85 12.79 -12.19
N GLY A 501 -2.33 12.33 -13.35
CA GLY A 501 -2.07 12.94 -14.65
C GLY A 501 -1.32 12.04 -15.64
N PRO A 502 -1.09 12.53 -16.88
CA PRO A 502 -0.42 11.78 -17.93
C PRO A 502 1.10 11.70 -17.73
N PHE A 503 1.72 10.61 -18.16
CA PHE A 503 3.18 10.45 -18.12
C PHE A 503 3.87 11.34 -19.17
N ASN A 504 4.35 12.52 -18.75
CA ASN A 504 5.25 13.36 -19.55
C ASN A 504 6.63 13.42 -18.90
N ASN A 505 7.63 12.75 -19.50
CA ASN A 505 8.81 13.43 -20.05
C ASN A 505 9.93 12.51 -20.54
N ALA A 506 10.61 13.06 -21.54
CA ALA A 506 11.89 12.68 -22.07
C ALA A 506 12.99 12.61 -21.01
N ALA A 507 13.68 11.47 -20.94
CA ALA A 507 15.05 11.39 -20.46
C ALA A 507 15.79 10.45 -21.42
N ILE A 508 16.48 11.04 -22.39
CA ILE A 508 17.34 10.33 -23.34
C ILE A 508 18.59 9.88 -22.57
N TYR A 509 18.72 8.57 -22.35
CA TYR A 509 19.99 7.99 -21.94
C TYR A 509 20.71 7.45 -23.17
N ALA A 510 21.82 8.11 -23.53
CA ALA A 510 22.73 7.64 -24.56
C ALA A 510 23.43 6.35 -24.08
N ILE A 511 23.26 5.26 -24.82
CA ILE A 511 23.89 3.97 -24.52
C ILE A 511 25.13 3.84 -25.42
N SER A 512 26.31 3.74 -24.80
CA SER A 512 27.56 3.33 -25.47
C SER A 512 27.66 1.80 -25.50
N PRO A 513 28.13 1.17 -26.58
CA PRO A 513 28.13 -0.29 -26.71
C PRO A 513 29.37 -0.89 -26.03
N TYR A 514 29.16 -1.73 -25.02
CA TYR A 514 30.20 -2.65 -24.55
C TYR A 514 29.98 -4.04 -25.16
N ILE A 515 30.99 -4.44 -25.93
CA ILE A 515 31.18 -5.77 -26.53
C ILE A 515 31.31 -6.80 -25.41
N VAL A 516 30.39 -7.77 -25.34
CA VAL A 516 30.49 -8.94 -24.46
C VAL A 516 31.17 -10.07 -25.22
N VAL A 517 32.38 -10.41 -24.80
CA VAL A 517 33.11 -11.61 -25.23
C VAL A 517 32.52 -12.82 -24.50
N MET A 518 31.81 -13.69 -25.21
CA MET A 518 31.32 -14.97 -24.71
C MET A 518 32.42 -16.03 -24.76
N ILE A 519 32.92 -16.47 -23.61
CA ILE A 519 33.78 -17.65 -23.49
C ILE A 519 32.87 -18.89 -23.39
N LYS A 520 32.92 -19.75 -24.43
CA LYS A 520 32.30 -21.07 -24.45
C LYS A 520 33.07 -22.06 -23.57
N PHE A 521 32.42 -22.66 -22.58
CA PHE A 521 32.83 -23.96 -22.03
C PHE A 521 32.02 -25.05 -22.72
N THR A 522 32.73 -25.95 -23.41
CA THR A 522 32.15 -27.14 -24.08
C THR A 522 32.34 -28.32 -23.15
N PHE A 523 31.25 -28.91 -22.65
CA PHE A 523 31.32 -30.22 -22.00
C PHE A 523 31.21 -31.31 -23.08
N VAL A 524 32.27 -32.11 -23.18
CA VAL A 524 32.35 -33.28 -24.06
C VAL A 524 31.64 -34.44 -23.38
N VAL A 525 30.60 -34.96 -24.04
CA VAL A 525 29.96 -36.25 -23.71
C VAL A 525 30.72 -37.36 -24.44
N GLY A 526 31.22 -38.34 -23.69
CA GLY A 526 31.80 -39.58 -24.22
C GLY A 526 31.03 -40.79 -23.67
N CYS A 527 30.40 -41.53 -24.59
CA CYS A 527 29.56 -42.71 -24.34
C CYS A 527 30.32 -44.01 -24.63
N LYS A 528 29.98 -45.12 -23.94
CA LYS A 528 30.09 -46.55 -24.33
C LYS A 528 29.72 -47.43 -23.11
N ASP A 529 28.96 -48.50 -23.14
CA ASP A 529 28.16 -49.22 -24.14
C ASP A 529 27.10 -50.08 -23.38
N SER A 530 25.92 -50.21 -23.99
CA SER A 530 24.87 -51.26 -23.95
C SER A 530 24.93 -52.42 -22.92
N LEU A 531 23.85 -53.02 -22.37
CA LEU A 531 22.53 -53.35 -22.93
C LEU A 531 21.69 -54.07 -21.81
N LYS A 532 20.36 -53.86 -21.83
CA LYS A 532 19.24 -54.71 -21.31
C LYS A 532 18.46 -54.29 -20.04
N MET A 533 17.36 -53.57 -20.34
CA MET A 533 15.94 -53.84 -20.02
C MET A 533 15.37 -53.79 -18.57
N LYS A 534 14.48 -52.79 -18.43
CA LYS A 534 13.07 -52.82 -17.95
C LYS A 534 12.74 -52.62 -16.46
N ARG A 535 12.27 -51.38 -16.23
CA ARG A 535 10.99 -50.94 -15.60
C ARG A 535 10.74 -51.17 -14.10
N PHE A 536 10.39 -50.03 -13.50
CA PHE A 536 9.38 -49.78 -12.45
C PHE A 536 9.81 -49.83 -10.97
N TYR A 537 10.13 -48.62 -10.49
CA TYR A 537 9.52 -47.91 -9.36
C TYR A 537 9.90 -48.15 -7.88
N TRP A 538 10.08 -46.98 -7.25
CA TRP A 538 9.57 -46.53 -5.95
C TRP A 538 10.45 -46.64 -4.69
N ILE A 539 10.78 -45.42 -4.22
CA ILE A 539 10.78 -44.90 -2.85
C ILE A 539 12.04 -45.12 -2.01
N SER A 540 12.46 -43.98 -1.46
CA SER A 540 13.39 -43.76 -0.34
C SER A 540 14.78 -43.30 -0.76
N SER A 541 15.25 -42.27 -0.06
CA SER A 541 16.61 -41.69 -0.11
C SER A 541 16.86 -40.60 -1.16
N MET A 542 16.40 -39.38 -0.90
CA MET A 542 17.24 -38.18 -1.04
C MET A 542 16.66 -37.03 -0.18
N VAL A 543 16.95 -37.09 1.12
CA VAL A 543 17.04 -35.90 1.97
C VAL A 543 18.47 -35.84 2.45
N ALA A 544 19.32 -35.11 1.73
CA ALA A 544 20.50 -34.42 2.25
C ALA A 544 21.23 -33.71 1.09
N LEU A 545 21.55 -32.44 1.33
CA LEU A 545 22.57 -31.63 0.65
C LEU A 545 22.24 -31.12 -0.76
N VAL A 546 21.48 -30.03 -0.84
CA VAL A 546 21.95 -28.74 -1.40
C VAL A 546 21.18 -27.60 -0.72
N ASN A 547 21.61 -27.18 0.48
CA ASN A 547 21.32 -25.82 0.95
C ASN A 547 22.35 -24.88 0.30
N ILE A 548 22.13 -24.54 -0.97
CA ILE A 548 22.59 -23.24 -1.45
C ILE A 548 21.50 -22.30 -0.94
N VAL A 549 21.80 -21.62 0.16
CA VAL A 549 21.03 -20.48 0.64
C VAL A 549 21.06 -19.46 -0.49
N PHE A 550 19.99 -19.43 -1.30
CA PHE A 550 19.66 -18.22 -2.03
C PHE A 550 19.45 -17.15 -0.96
N SER A 551 20.47 -16.31 -0.74
CA SER A 551 20.30 -15.10 0.05
C SER A 551 19.24 -14.28 -0.67
N GLN A 552 18.01 -14.31 -0.14
CA GLN A 552 16.95 -13.40 -0.58
C GLN A 552 17.53 -11.99 -0.52
N GLY A 553 17.40 -11.24 -1.62
CA GLY A 553 17.94 -9.89 -1.76
C GLY A 553 17.30 -8.86 -0.82
N THR A 554 16.29 -9.29 -0.05
CA THR A 554 15.48 -8.50 0.88
C THR A 554 15.34 -9.23 2.22
N TYR A 555 14.86 -8.51 3.24
CA TYR A 555 14.37 -9.05 4.51
C TYR A 555 13.12 -8.26 4.93
N LYS A 556 12.24 -8.81 5.77
CA LYS A 556 11.01 -8.11 6.22
C LYS A 556 11.21 -7.61 7.65
N ALA A 557 10.91 -6.34 7.91
CA ALA A 557 11.07 -5.74 9.24
C ALA A 557 9.76 -5.09 9.71
N ALA A 558 9.58 -5.05 11.03
CA ALA A 558 8.49 -4.34 11.68
C ALA A 558 9.03 -3.31 12.69
N VAL A 559 8.42 -2.13 12.74
CA VAL A 559 8.62 -1.15 13.83
C VAL A 559 7.26 -0.84 14.46
N VAL A 560 7.23 -0.70 15.78
CA VAL A 560 5.99 -0.43 16.51
C VAL A 560 6.01 0.99 17.07
N GLU A 561 5.08 1.83 16.62
CA GLU A 561 4.70 3.02 17.36
C GLU A 561 3.87 2.55 18.55
N TYR A 562 4.32 2.78 19.79
CA TYR A 562 3.67 2.18 20.96
C TYR A 562 3.21 3.22 21.98
N ALA A 563 1.93 3.17 22.33
CA ALA A 563 1.34 3.92 23.43
C ALA A 563 1.38 3.07 24.71
N PRO A 564 2.30 3.35 25.66
CA PRO A 564 2.44 2.55 26.86
C PRO A 564 1.25 2.72 27.79
N LYS A 565 0.88 1.62 28.45
CA LYS A 565 0.10 1.68 29.69
C LYS A 565 1.02 2.19 30.79
N THR A 566 0.54 3.15 31.56
CA THR A 566 1.32 3.85 32.61
C THR A 566 0.66 3.78 33.98
N SER A 567 -0.37 2.95 34.16
CA SER A 567 -1.11 2.79 35.40
C SER A 567 -1.53 1.34 35.60
N ALA A 568 -1.20 0.76 36.75
CA ALA A 568 -1.64 -0.56 37.23
C ALA A 568 -1.63 -0.56 38.78
N GLU A 569 -2.00 -1.68 39.42
CA GLU A 569 -1.97 -1.79 40.89
C GLU A 569 -0.52 -1.76 41.43
N THR A 570 0.42 -2.36 40.69
CA THR A 570 1.85 -2.34 41.00
C THR A 570 2.71 -1.89 39.81
N PHE A 571 3.91 -1.39 40.09
CA PHE A 571 4.84 -0.97 39.04
C PHE A 571 5.37 -2.13 38.19
N THR A 572 5.47 -3.33 38.75
CA THR A 572 5.82 -4.54 38.00
C THR A 572 4.73 -4.92 37.00
N GLU A 573 3.45 -4.77 37.37
CA GLU A 573 2.33 -5.05 36.46
C GLU A 573 2.31 -4.12 35.27
N ILE A 574 2.69 -2.84 35.42
CA ILE A 574 2.83 -1.92 34.28
C ILE A 574 3.76 -2.53 33.21
N VAL A 575 4.92 -3.04 33.63
CA VAL A 575 5.87 -3.68 32.71
C VAL A 575 5.28 -4.95 32.09
N LEU A 576 4.64 -5.80 32.89
CA LEU A 576 4.10 -7.08 32.42
C LEU A 576 2.92 -6.90 31.46
N GLU A 577 2.05 -5.92 31.69
CA GLU A 577 0.96 -5.60 30.76
C GLU A 577 1.49 -5.08 29.43
N ASN A 578 2.50 -4.20 29.45
CA ASN A 578 3.12 -3.73 28.21
C ASN A 578 3.89 -4.86 27.49
N VAL A 579 4.56 -5.76 28.23
CA VAL A 579 5.18 -6.97 27.66
C VAL A 579 4.14 -7.88 27.01
N GLN A 580 2.96 -8.04 27.62
CA GLN A 580 1.88 -8.83 27.03
C GLN A 580 1.45 -8.27 25.67
N GLU A 581 1.32 -6.95 25.53
CA GLU A 581 1.04 -6.33 24.23
C GLU A 581 2.20 -6.51 23.24
N TYR A 582 3.46 -6.40 23.69
CA TYR A 582 4.61 -6.67 22.84
C TYR A 582 4.58 -8.10 22.31
N MET A 583 4.20 -9.08 23.14
CA MET A 583 4.06 -10.48 22.70
C MET A 583 2.96 -10.64 21.63
N ASN A 584 1.86 -9.90 21.73
CA ASN A 584 0.82 -9.89 20.70
C ASN A 584 1.37 -9.36 19.36
N TYR A 585 2.10 -8.25 19.38
CA TYR A 585 2.75 -7.71 18.16
C TYR A 585 3.83 -8.64 17.60
N ILE A 586 4.60 -9.31 18.46
CA ILE A 586 5.60 -10.30 18.04
C ILE A 586 4.93 -11.48 17.32
N ALA A 587 3.79 -11.95 17.83
CA ALA A 587 3.02 -13.02 17.21
C ALA A 587 2.45 -12.57 15.85
N GLU A 588 1.80 -11.41 15.79
CA GLU A 588 1.25 -10.84 14.54
C GLU A 588 2.33 -10.62 13.47
N ALA A 589 3.49 -10.06 13.86
CA ALA A 589 4.62 -9.89 12.96
C ALA A 589 5.15 -11.23 12.42
N ALA A 590 5.15 -12.27 13.23
CA ALA A 590 5.59 -13.60 12.80
C ALA A 590 4.60 -14.28 11.84
N GLU A 591 3.29 -14.07 11.99
CA GLU A 591 2.29 -14.49 10.99
C GLU A 591 2.54 -13.86 9.63
N GLU A 592 3.01 -12.61 9.63
CA GLU A 592 3.43 -11.86 8.44
C GLU A 592 4.85 -12.21 7.95
N ALA A 593 5.50 -13.23 8.52
CA ALA A 593 6.86 -13.64 8.18
C ALA A 593 7.91 -12.51 8.32
N VAL A 594 7.77 -11.65 9.32
CA VAL A 594 8.75 -10.62 9.68
C VAL A 594 10.01 -11.26 10.25
N ASP A 595 11.19 -10.76 9.85
CA ASP A 595 12.49 -11.24 10.32
C ASP A 595 12.92 -10.57 11.65
N ILE A 596 12.60 -9.28 11.81
CA ILE A 596 12.95 -8.47 12.98
C ILE A 596 11.85 -7.45 13.33
N ILE A 597 11.49 -7.34 14.61
CA ILE A 597 10.56 -6.35 15.15
C ILE A 597 11.25 -5.43 16.18
N ILE A 598 10.99 -4.12 16.11
CA ILE A 598 11.59 -3.09 16.97
C ILE A 598 10.53 -2.33 17.75
N PHE A 599 10.78 -2.16 19.05
CA PHE A 599 9.94 -1.41 19.99
C PHE A 599 10.59 -0.11 20.47
N PRO A 600 9.79 0.87 20.92
CA PRO A 600 10.29 2.20 21.23
C PRO A 600 10.99 2.29 22.58
N GLU A 601 11.75 3.38 22.74
CA GLU A 601 12.36 3.77 24.01
C GLU A 601 11.25 4.06 25.03
N TYR A 602 11.44 3.61 26.27
CA TYR A 602 10.45 3.77 27.34
C TYR A 602 9.09 3.11 27.10
N GLY A 603 8.93 2.28 26.06
CA GLY A 603 7.63 1.68 25.74
C GLY A 603 7.11 0.68 26.78
N LEU A 604 7.97 0.12 27.65
CA LEU A 604 7.53 -0.78 28.72
C LEU A 604 7.06 -0.06 30.00
N ILE A 605 7.43 1.20 30.19
CA ILE A 605 7.29 1.90 31.48
C ILE A 605 6.70 3.32 31.38
N GLY A 606 6.72 3.93 30.19
CA GLY A 606 6.42 5.35 30.01
C GLY A 606 7.62 6.27 30.29
N MET A 607 7.45 7.55 29.97
CA MET A 607 8.51 8.57 30.07
C MET A 607 8.82 9.03 31.49
N GLU A 608 7.87 8.89 32.41
CA GLU A 608 8.02 9.31 33.79
C GLU A 608 8.60 8.17 34.61
N ILE A 609 9.88 8.29 34.97
CA ILE A 609 10.56 7.34 35.86
C ILE A 609 10.31 7.78 37.31
N ASP A 610 9.51 7.03 38.05
CA ASP A 610 9.37 7.21 39.50
C ASP A 610 10.56 6.54 40.21
N PRO A 611 11.37 7.29 40.99
CA PRO A 611 12.49 6.70 41.72
C PRO A 611 12.08 5.62 42.74
N ASN A 612 10.83 5.63 43.21
CA ASN A 612 10.32 4.57 44.08
C ASN A 612 9.96 3.29 43.32
N SER A 613 9.79 3.37 41.98
CA SER A 613 9.40 2.25 41.13
C SER A 613 10.55 1.70 40.27
N ILE A 614 11.67 2.42 40.19
CA ILE A 614 12.76 2.10 39.25
C ILE A 614 13.33 0.69 39.43
N TYR A 615 13.33 0.18 40.67
CA TYR A 615 13.76 -1.20 40.95
C TYR A 615 12.78 -2.24 40.36
N ASP A 616 11.49 -2.01 40.55
CA ASP A 616 10.40 -2.91 40.13
C ASP A 616 10.14 -2.87 38.62
N THR A 617 10.51 -1.76 37.97
CA THR A 617 10.34 -1.53 36.53
C THR A 617 11.60 -1.83 35.71
N SER A 618 12.72 -2.11 36.37
CA SER A 618 13.98 -2.49 35.72
C SER A 618 14.18 -4.00 35.68
N MET A 619 15.15 -4.45 34.89
CA MET A 619 15.51 -5.86 34.78
C MET A 619 17.01 -6.08 34.63
N GLU A 620 17.50 -7.22 35.12
CA GLU A 620 18.88 -7.66 34.90
C GLU A 620 19.01 -8.28 33.51
N ILE A 621 19.95 -7.79 32.71
CA ILE A 621 20.19 -8.28 31.36
C ILE A 621 21.46 -9.15 31.35
N PRO A 622 21.41 -10.39 30.84
CA PRO A 622 22.61 -11.22 30.71
C PRO A 622 23.63 -10.57 29.77
N ASP A 623 24.91 -10.81 30.03
CA ASP A 623 25.98 -10.40 29.10
C ASP A 623 25.77 -11.12 27.75
N PRO A 624 25.62 -10.38 26.63
CA PRO A 624 25.46 -10.97 25.30
C PRO A 624 26.56 -11.97 24.90
N LYS A 625 27.78 -11.82 25.45
CA LYS A 625 28.90 -12.73 25.20
C LYS A 625 28.65 -14.14 25.72
N LEU A 626 27.79 -14.28 26.73
CA LEU A 626 27.43 -15.57 27.32
C LEU A 626 26.37 -16.31 26.50
N LYS A 627 25.73 -15.66 25.52
CA LYS A 627 24.70 -16.25 24.64
C LYS A 627 23.59 -16.97 25.42
N ILE A 628 23.12 -16.35 26.50
CA ILE A 628 22.06 -16.87 27.35
C ILE A 628 20.70 -16.62 26.71
N SER A 629 19.84 -17.65 26.70
CA SER A 629 18.42 -17.54 26.39
C SER A 629 17.61 -17.57 27.69
N PRO A 630 17.10 -16.42 28.18
CA PRO A 630 16.29 -16.36 29.40
C PRO A 630 15.12 -17.35 29.42
N CYS A 631 14.51 -17.65 28.26
CA CYS A 631 13.43 -18.63 28.14
C CYS A 631 13.84 -20.06 28.56
N ASN A 632 15.10 -20.44 28.33
CA ASN A 632 15.58 -21.81 28.55
C ASN A 632 16.33 -21.99 29.88
N THR A 633 16.53 -20.92 30.66
CA THR A 633 17.27 -20.97 31.92
C THR A 633 16.35 -21.17 33.11
N LYS A 634 16.20 -22.42 33.57
CA LYS A 634 15.43 -22.76 34.78
C LYS A 634 16.11 -22.35 36.10
N ASN A 635 17.40 -22.01 36.08
CA ASN A 635 18.24 -21.78 37.26
C ASN A 635 18.75 -20.32 37.41
N MET A 636 18.27 -19.38 36.59
CA MET A 636 18.66 -17.96 36.66
C MET A 636 17.44 -17.11 37.01
N ASN A 637 17.58 -16.23 38.01
CA ASN A 637 16.50 -15.41 38.55
C ASN A 637 16.25 -14.14 37.69
N TYR A 638 15.96 -14.32 36.40
CA TYR A 638 15.60 -13.21 35.51
C TYR A 638 14.17 -12.74 35.75
N SER A 639 13.88 -11.47 35.42
CA SER A 639 12.52 -10.94 35.52
C SER A 639 11.57 -11.71 34.59
N LYS A 640 10.32 -11.87 35.02
CA LYS A 640 9.28 -12.49 34.18
C LYS A 640 9.15 -11.80 32.82
N ALA A 641 9.23 -10.46 32.81
CA ALA A 641 9.24 -9.66 31.59
C ALA A 641 10.32 -10.11 30.57
N LEU A 642 11.57 -10.29 31.01
CA LEU A 642 12.66 -10.73 30.13
C LEU A 642 12.46 -12.16 29.65
N ILE A 643 11.96 -13.04 30.52
CA ILE A 643 11.65 -14.44 30.17
C ILE A 643 10.55 -14.50 29.12
N ASP A 644 9.45 -13.78 29.32
CA ASP A 644 8.31 -13.74 28.40
C ASP A 644 8.72 -13.23 27.01
N LEU A 645 9.48 -12.12 26.96
CA LEU A 645 10.00 -11.58 25.70
C LEU A 645 10.94 -12.57 24.99
N SER A 646 11.85 -13.21 25.74
CA SER A 646 12.76 -14.25 25.23
C SER A 646 11.99 -15.45 24.69
N CYS A 647 10.98 -15.92 25.42
CA CYS A 647 10.14 -17.04 25.00
C CYS A 647 9.28 -16.71 23.79
N SER A 648 8.75 -15.49 23.70
CA SER A 648 7.98 -15.05 22.53
C SER A 648 8.86 -15.00 21.28
N ALA A 649 10.07 -14.43 21.38
CA ALA A 649 11.06 -14.44 20.29
C ALA A 649 11.41 -15.87 19.84
N GLN A 650 11.61 -16.80 20.78
CA GLN A 650 11.92 -18.21 20.48
C GLN A 650 10.73 -18.94 19.83
N THR A 651 9.53 -18.75 20.37
CA THR A 651 8.30 -19.43 19.91
C THR A 651 7.97 -19.02 18.48
N HIS A 652 8.06 -17.72 18.20
CA HIS A 652 7.71 -17.13 16.90
C HIS A 652 8.89 -17.06 15.93
N ARG A 653 10.10 -17.47 16.37
CA ARG A 653 11.34 -17.50 15.56
C ARG A 653 11.65 -16.17 14.85
N ILE A 654 11.57 -15.08 15.60
CA ILE A 654 11.74 -13.70 15.12
C ILE A 654 12.78 -12.96 15.96
N TYR A 655 13.54 -12.04 15.36
CA TYR A 655 14.41 -11.14 16.13
C TYR A 655 13.56 -10.06 16.80
N VAL A 656 13.80 -9.80 18.09
CA VAL A 656 13.03 -8.81 18.86
C VAL A 656 13.99 -7.80 19.48
N VAL A 657 13.78 -6.51 19.19
CA VAL A 657 14.52 -5.40 19.81
C VAL A 657 13.61 -4.70 20.80
N VAL A 658 14.04 -4.63 22.05
CA VAL A 658 13.28 -4.01 23.14
C VAL A 658 14.15 -3.01 23.87
N ASN A 659 13.58 -1.84 24.16
CA ASN A 659 14.15 -0.91 25.12
C ASN A 659 13.62 -1.19 26.54
N THR A 660 14.50 -1.13 27.53
CA THR A 660 14.17 -1.32 28.94
C THR A 660 15.13 -0.56 29.86
N LEU A 661 14.76 -0.43 31.13
CA LEU A 661 15.69 -0.06 32.18
C LEU A 661 16.49 -1.28 32.62
N GLU A 662 17.77 -1.32 32.26
CA GLU A 662 18.70 -2.32 32.76
C GLU A 662 19.12 -1.92 34.18
N ARG A 663 19.03 -2.84 35.15
CA ARG A 663 19.68 -2.70 36.45
C ARG A 663 20.95 -3.55 36.51
N VAL A 664 22.00 -2.98 37.09
CA VAL A 664 23.27 -3.66 37.34
C VAL A 664 23.59 -3.49 38.82
N ASN A 665 23.72 -4.59 39.53
CA ASN A 665 24.12 -4.60 40.93
C ASN A 665 25.61 -4.96 41.04
N VAL A 666 26.43 -3.99 41.43
CA VAL A 666 27.85 -4.21 41.71
C VAL A 666 28.07 -4.00 43.21
N SER A 667 28.31 -5.11 43.93
CA SER A 667 28.62 -5.09 45.37
C SER A 667 27.60 -4.37 46.25
N GLY A 668 26.31 -4.45 45.90
CA GLY A 668 25.21 -3.80 46.64
C GLY A 668 24.87 -2.39 46.16
N ASN A 669 25.63 -1.83 45.21
CA ASN A 669 25.28 -0.58 44.53
C ASN A 669 24.54 -0.89 43.22
N VAL A 670 23.31 -0.41 43.11
CA VAL A 670 22.46 -0.62 41.92
C VAL A 670 22.53 0.61 41.03
N THR A 671 22.97 0.41 39.79
CA THR A 671 22.98 1.43 38.75
C THR A 671 21.99 1.07 37.65
N TYR A 672 21.35 2.07 37.06
CA TYR A 672 20.35 1.88 36.01
C TYR A 672 20.80 2.48 34.69
N TYR A 673 20.46 1.82 33.58
CA TYR A 673 20.77 2.28 32.23
C TYR A 673 19.52 2.19 31.34
N ASN A 674 19.28 3.22 30.53
CA ASN A 674 18.36 3.12 29.40
C ASN A 674 19.01 2.24 28.31
N THR A 675 18.40 1.09 28.02
CA THR A 675 19.10 -0.01 27.33
C THR A 675 18.23 -0.67 26.28
N ASN A 676 18.75 -0.76 25.05
CA ASN A 676 18.23 -1.63 24.01
C ASN A 676 18.86 -3.01 24.11
N ILE A 677 18.04 -4.07 24.04
CA ILE A 677 18.48 -5.45 23.93
C ILE A 677 17.98 -6.07 22.63
N VAL A 678 18.73 -7.04 22.10
CA VAL A 678 18.32 -7.81 20.92
C VAL A 678 18.25 -9.28 21.28
N LEU A 679 17.06 -9.85 21.11
CA LEU A 679 16.77 -11.27 21.21
C LEU A 679 16.80 -11.87 19.79
N ASN A 680 17.54 -12.95 19.58
CA ASN A 680 17.52 -13.67 18.31
C ASN A 680 16.32 -14.64 18.23
N ARG A 681 16.18 -15.34 17.09
CA ARG A 681 15.11 -16.32 16.84
C ARG A 681 15.05 -17.50 17.84
N GLN A 682 16.05 -17.67 18.71
CA GLN A 682 16.08 -18.68 19.78
C GLN A 682 15.88 -18.08 21.18
N GLY A 683 15.48 -16.80 21.25
CA GLY A 683 15.31 -16.07 22.51
C GLY A 683 16.63 -15.73 23.20
N VAL A 684 17.79 -15.86 22.53
CA VAL A 684 19.10 -15.54 23.11
C VAL A 684 19.33 -14.03 23.06
N VAL A 685 19.79 -13.44 24.17
CA VAL A 685 20.28 -12.05 24.17
C VAL A 685 21.63 -12.02 23.44
N ILE A 686 21.66 -11.41 22.25
CA ILE A 686 22.84 -11.38 21.38
C ILE A 686 23.47 -10.00 21.27
N SER A 687 22.78 -8.96 21.73
CA SER A 687 23.26 -7.58 21.70
C SER A 687 22.59 -6.76 22.81
N ARG A 688 23.34 -5.80 23.36
CA ARG A 688 22.89 -4.90 24.42
C ARG A 688 23.58 -3.54 24.24
N PHE A 689 22.80 -2.49 23.98
CA PHE A 689 23.28 -1.12 23.82
C PHE A 689 22.71 -0.24 24.93
N ARG A 690 23.60 0.45 25.67
CA ARG A 690 23.22 1.42 26.71
C ARG A 690 23.32 2.82 26.13
N LYS A 691 22.24 3.60 26.24
CA LYS A 691 22.16 4.97 25.74
C LYS A 691 23.30 5.81 26.28
N ILE A 692 23.95 6.60 25.41
CA ILE A 692 25.14 7.36 25.75
C ILE A 692 24.80 8.82 26.03
N ASN A 693 24.01 9.44 25.16
CA ASN A 693 23.64 10.84 25.28
C ASN A 693 22.27 10.95 25.95
N LEU A 694 22.26 11.14 27.27
CA LEU A 694 21.03 11.23 28.05
C LEU A 694 20.29 12.54 27.77
N TYR A 695 18.96 12.56 27.97
CA TYR A 695 18.14 13.75 27.83
C TYR A 695 17.19 13.90 29.01
N LEU A 696 17.64 14.63 30.04
CA LEU A 696 16.88 14.87 31.28
C LEU A 696 16.54 13.59 32.07
N GLU A 697 17.31 12.52 31.89
CA GLU A 697 17.08 11.21 32.52
C GLU A 697 17.88 11.11 33.84
N GLN A 698 17.30 11.60 34.93
CA GLN A 698 18.01 11.82 36.21
C GLN A 698 18.44 10.55 36.97
N TYR A 699 17.79 9.41 36.69
CA TYR A 699 17.99 8.16 37.45
C TYR A 699 18.77 7.09 36.71
N VAL A 700 19.18 7.36 35.47
CA VAL A 700 20.00 6.45 34.66
C VAL A 700 21.35 7.09 34.42
N ILE A 701 22.37 6.25 34.21
CA ILE A 701 23.72 6.69 33.86
C ILE A 701 24.04 6.33 32.41
N PRO A 702 24.92 7.09 31.74
CA PRO A 702 25.23 6.86 30.34
C PRO A 702 26.05 5.58 30.14
N GLY A 703 25.84 4.93 28.99
CA GLY A 703 26.76 3.96 28.43
C GLY A 703 28.00 4.61 27.82
N ASN A 704 28.90 3.78 27.27
CA ASN A 704 30.16 4.23 26.66
C ASN A 704 30.61 3.38 25.46
N GLU A 705 29.77 2.44 25.00
CA GLU A 705 30.13 1.47 23.96
C GLU A 705 29.20 1.61 22.74
N THR A 706 29.79 1.63 21.54
CA THR A 706 29.05 1.42 20.30
C THR A 706 28.78 -0.07 20.11
N VAL A 707 27.60 -0.40 19.59
CA VAL A 707 27.16 -1.79 19.50
C VAL A 707 26.61 -2.08 18.11
N THR A 708 27.04 -3.22 17.56
CA THR A 708 26.56 -3.75 16.29
C THR A 708 26.33 -5.25 16.41
N PHE A 709 25.46 -5.81 15.57
CA PHE A 709 25.32 -7.26 15.44
C PHE A 709 24.94 -7.65 14.01
N THR A 710 25.32 -8.86 13.59
CA THR A 710 24.93 -9.42 12.31
C THR A 710 23.85 -10.48 12.50
N ALA A 711 22.72 -10.31 11.84
CA ALA A 711 21.60 -11.26 11.87
C ALA A 711 21.86 -12.46 10.93
N ASP A 712 21.16 -13.57 11.17
CA ASP A 712 21.29 -14.81 10.39
C ASP A 712 20.90 -14.67 8.91
N PHE A 713 20.13 -13.63 8.56
CA PHE A 713 19.79 -13.24 7.20
C PHE A 713 20.82 -12.32 6.52
N GLY A 714 21.99 -12.09 7.14
CA GLY A 714 23.15 -11.45 6.49
C GLY A 714 23.15 -9.93 6.51
N VAL A 715 22.41 -9.30 7.42
CA VAL A 715 22.36 -7.85 7.62
C VAL A 715 23.10 -7.50 8.92
N THR A 716 23.92 -6.44 8.90
CA THR A 716 24.59 -5.94 10.10
C THR A 716 23.96 -4.63 10.54
N PHE A 717 23.41 -4.64 11.76
CA PHE A 717 22.72 -3.52 12.36
C PHE A 717 23.62 -2.74 13.31
N GLY A 718 23.57 -1.42 13.23
CA GLY A 718 23.97 -0.52 14.30
C GLY A 718 22.78 -0.18 15.21
N ILE A 719 23.03 0.09 16.49
CA ILE A 719 21.97 0.41 17.46
C ILE A 719 22.35 1.68 18.22
N PHE A 720 21.42 2.63 18.31
CA PHE A 720 21.48 3.75 19.25
C PHE A 720 20.08 4.27 19.59
N ILE A 721 19.97 5.12 20.62
CA ILE A 721 18.68 5.48 21.22
C ILE A 721 18.46 6.99 21.20
N ARG A 722 17.32 7.43 20.64
CA ARG A 722 16.79 8.80 20.73
C ARG A 722 17.85 9.90 20.51
N ASN A 723 18.25 10.57 21.59
CA ASN A 723 19.10 11.75 21.57
C ASN A 723 20.50 11.45 20.99
N ASP A 724 20.95 10.20 21.03
CA ASP A 724 22.20 9.76 20.41
C ASP A 724 22.34 10.19 18.94
N ILE A 725 21.23 10.30 18.20
CA ILE A 725 21.23 10.74 16.79
C ILE A 725 21.80 12.17 16.59
N LEU A 726 21.74 13.01 17.62
CA LEU A 726 22.23 14.39 17.58
C LEU A 726 23.71 14.52 17.91
N PHE A 727 24.39 13.42 18.27
CA PHE A 727 25.79 13.45 18.69
C PHE A 727 26.64 12.58 17.78
N LYS A 728 27.93 12.90 17.68
CA LYS A 728 28.88 12.11 16.90
C LYS A 728 29.01 10.69 17.46
N HIS A 729 29.25 10.60 18.76
CA HIS A 729 29.30 9.32 19.47
C HIS A 729 27.95 9.09 20.14
N PRO A 730 27.24 7.98 19.86
CA PRO A 730 27.62 6.84 19.04
C PRO A 730 27.17 6.91 17.57
N ALA A 731 26.31 7.85 17.17
CA ALA A 731 25.55 7.73 15.92
C ALA A 731 26.44 7.64 14.67
N LEU A 732 27.44 8.52 14.54
CA LEU A 732 28.39 8.50 13.42
C LEU A 732 29.46 7.42 13.60
N ASP A 733 29.91 7.18 14.83
CA ASP A 733 30.91 6.15 15.11
C ASP A 733 30.40 4.74 14.79
N THR A 734 29.11 4.49 15.03
CA THR A 734 28.45 3.21 14.73
C THR A 734 28.45 2.90 13.24
N ILE A 735 28.26 3.93 12.40
CA ILE A 735 28.24 3.79 10.94
C ILE A 735 29.60 3.98 10.28
N ALA A 736 30.65 4.25 11.06
CA ALA A 736 32.03 4.32 10.55
C ALA A 736 32.48 2.98 9.98
N SER A 737 31.97 1.86 10.50
CA SER A 737 32.17 0.55 9.88
C SER A 737 31.33 0.42 8.60
N LEU A 738 31.99 0.11 7.48
CA LEU A 738 31.32 -0.16 6.20
C LEU A 738 30.43 -1.42 6.25
N SER A 739 30.59 -2.28 7.26
CA SER A 739 29.75 -3.47 7.43
C SER A 739 28.34 -3.14 7.90
N VAL A 740 28.14 -2.02 8.61
CA VAL A 740 26.83 -1.60 9.11
C VAL A 740 26.02 -1.03 7.96
N THR A 741 24.92 -1.69 7.64
CA THR A 741 24.05 -1.31 6.51
C THR A 741 22.72 -0.73 6.97
N ASP A 742 22.31 -1.07 8.20
CA ASP A 742 20.99 -0.80 8.74
C ASP A 742 21.11 -0.30 10.18
N ILE A 743 20.20 0.58 10.60
CA ILE A 743 20.18 1.19 11.93
C ILE A 743 18.87 0.84 12.62
N ILE A 744 18.98 0.38 13.86
CA ILE A 744 17.87 0.18 14.78
C ILE A 744 17.83 1.38 15.72
N TYR A 745 16.67 2.03 15.78
CA TYR A 745 16.47 3.26 16.52
C TYR A 745 15.19 3.21 17.35
N SER A 746 15.36 3.11 18.66
CA SER A 746 14.25 3.21 19.62
C SER A 746 14.19 4.65 20.13
N ALA A 747 13.01 5.27 20.12
CA ALA A 747 12.90 6.68 20.49
C ALA A 747 11.62 7.04 21.23
N ALA A 748 11.74 7.91 22.22
CA ALA A 748 10.66 8.71 22.77
C ALA A 748 10.94 10.18 22.44
N TRP A 749 10.67 10.55 21.18
CA TRP A 749 11.08 11.85 20.63
C TRP A 749 10.01 12.93 20.80
N ALA A 750 10.28 13.90 21.66
CA ALA A 750 9.44 15.08 21.80
C ALA A 750 9.67 16.05 20.63
N THR A 751 8.63 16.27 19.82
CA THR A 751 8.70 17.07 18.59
C THR A 751 8.87 18.56 18.89
N GLU A 752 9.91 19.17 18.32
CA GLU A 752 10.16 20.62 18.35
C GLU A 752 10.26 21.17 16.92
N LEU A 753 9.40 22.16 16.61
CA LEU A 753 9.35 22.78 15.29
C LEU A 753 10.24 24.02 15.23
N PRO A 754 10.89 24.30 14.08
CA PRO A 754 10.64 23.70 12.76
C PRO A 754 11.55 22.51 12.36
N PHE A 755 12.74 22.39 12.95
CA PHE A 755 13.81 21.53 12.41
C PHE A 755 14.04 20.22 13.17
N LEU A 756 13.47 20.05 14.37
CA LEU A 756 13.61 18.86 15.22
C LEU A 756 12.30 18.06 15.33
N GLU A 757 11.58 17.94 14.22
CA GLU A 757 10.47 16.99 14.12
C GLU A 757 11.02 15.56 13.94
N ALA A 758 10.44 14.59 14.65
CA ALA A 758 10.94 13.22 14.75
C ALA A 758 11.16 12.57 13.37
N LEU A 759 10.12 12.51 12.54
CA LEU A 759 10.17 11.83 11.25
C LEU A 759 11.07 12.56 10.25
N SER A 760 11.04 13.90 10.24
CA SER A 760 11.93 14.74 9.42
C SER A 760 13.41 14.53 9.79
N LEU A 761 13.73 14.53 11.07
CA LEU A 761 15.10 14.34 11.55
C LEU A 761 15.63 12.94 11.22
N GLN A 762 14.82 11.90 11.47
CA GLN A 762 15.18 10.50 11.22
C GLN A 762 15.33 10.22 9.72
N HIS A 763 14.40 10.73 8.90
CA HIS A 763 14.50 10.62 7.44
C HIS A 763 15.72 11.35 6.91
N GLY A 764 15.97 12.58 7.37
CA GLY A 764 17.15 13.36 7.01
C GLY A 764 18.46 12.62 7.34
N TYR A 765 18.53 11.93 8.48
CA TYR A 765 19.68 11.13 8.88
C TYR A 765 19.87 9.90 7.98
N ALA A 766 18.80 9.16 7.67
CA ALA A 766 18.86 8.02 6.74
C ALA A 766 19.35 8.48 5.36
N VAL A 767 18.81 9.61 4.89
CA VAL A 767 19.20 10.28 3.65
C VAL A 767 20.66 10.67 3.65
N SER A 768 21.16 11.39 4.67
CA SER A 768 22.54 11.88 4.66
C SER A 768 23.56 10.74 4.77
N THR A 769 23.24 9.68 5.52
CA THR A 769 24.16 8.56 5.81
C THR A 769 24.07 7.38 4.82
N SER A 770 23.06 7.34 3.95
CA SER A 770 22.79 6.23 3.02
C SER A 770 22.60 4.88 3.73
N LYS A 771 21.94 4.87 4.88
CA LYS A 771 21.64 3.64 5.65
C LYS A 771 20.14 3.40 5.68
N ASN A 772 19.74 2.13 5.71
CA ASN A 772 18.36 1.81 6.10
C ASN A 772 18.20 2.16 7.58
N PHE A 773 17.08 2.74 7.98
CA PHE A 773 16.86 3.26 9.32
C PHE A 773 15.48 2.83 9.83
N LEU A 774 15.45 1.99 10.87
CA LEU A 774 14.24 1.40 11.45
C LEU A 774 13.96 2.10 12.78
N SER A 775 12.97 3.00 12.77
CA SER A 775 12.62 3.86 13.88
C SER A 775 11.29 3.44 14.52
N ALA A 776 11.35 3.06 15.81
CA ALA A 776 10.19 2.77 16.64
C ALA A 776 10.02 3.90 17.66
N GLY A 777 8.89 4.62 17.58
CA GLY A 777 8.56 5.80 18.37
C GLY A 777 7.57 5.53 19.50
N LEU A 778 7.77 6.17 20.65
CA LEU A 778 6.78 6.23 21.73
C LEU A 778 5.61 7.11 21.30
N ASN A 779 4.38 6.62 21.41
CA ASN A 779 3.18 7.38 21.12
C ASN A 779 2.62 8.01 22.41
N ASP A 780 2.90 9.29 22.59
CA ASP A 780 2.25 10.13 23.61
C ASP A 780 2.10 11.58 23.09
N PRO A 781 1.07 11.84 22.27
CA PRO A 781 0.89 13.12 21.60
C PRO A 781 0.70 14.31 22.54
N ALA A 782 0.16 14.08 23.76
CA ALA A 782 0.01 15.11 24.78
C ALA A 782 1.39 15.58 25.29
N SER A 783 2.31 14.63 25.47
CA SER A 783 3.72 14.91 25.79
C SER A 783 4.59 15.19 24.56
N LYS A 784 3.97 15.39 23.39
CA LYS A 784 4.62 15.74 22.11
C LYS A 784 5.48 14.61 21.53
N ASN A 785 5.32 13.38 22.03
CA ASN A 785 6.05 12.20 21.56
C ASN A 785 5.24 11.43 20.50
N GLY A 786 5.92 11.02 19.44
CA GLY A 786 5.33 10.19 18.38
C GLY A 786 6.08 10.35 17.06
N GLY A 787 5.91 9.39 16.17
CA GLY A 787 6.67 9.31 14.92
C GLY A 787 7.52 8.06 14.87
N SER A 788 7.08 7.09 14.08
CA SER A 788 7.78 5.85 13.77
C SER A 788 7.90 5.72 12.25
N GLY A 789 8.97 5.10 11.78
CA GLY A 789 9.21 5.00 10.34
C GLY A 789 10.26 3.98 9.97
N ILE A 790 10.12 3.46 8.76
CA ILE A 790 11.12 2.63 8.10
C ILE A 790 11.64 3.48 6.94
N PHE A 791 12.93 3.79 6.92
CA PHE A 791 13.56 4.61 5.89
C PHE A 791 14.62 3.80 5.16
N LEU A 792 14.65 3.86 3.83
CA LEU A 792 15.59 3.11 3.00
C LEU A 792 16.86 3.93 2.73
N SER A 793 17.96 3.23 2.48
CA SER A 793 19.28 3.80 2.19
C SER A 793 19.35 4.70 0.96
N ASN A 794 18.40 4.59 0.03
CA ASN A 794 18.25 5.51 -1.10
C ASN A 794 17.42 6.76 -0.75
N GLY A 795 17.00 6.90 0.51
CA GLY A 795 16.18 7.97 1.03
C GLY A 795 14.70 7.89 0.65
N GLN A 796 14.25 6.80 0.02
CA GLN A 796 12.82 6.48 0.03
C GLN A 796 12.43 6.20 1.47
N ILE A 797 11.27 6.68 1.87
CA ILE A 797 10.63 6.18 3.09
C ILE A 797 10.12 4.75 2.73
N ALA A 798 9.79 3.85 3.65
CA ALA A 798 9.19 2.52 3.41
C ALA A 798 7.86 2.34 4.18
N ASP A 799 7.78 2.93 5.38
CA ASP A 799 6.52 3.23 6.07
C ASP A 799 6.74 4.42 7.00
N ILE A 800 5.70 5.20 7.33
CA ILE A 800 5.70 6.13 8.46
C ILE A 800 4.35 6.19 9.14
N TYR A 801 4.37 6.46 10.44
CA TYR A 801 3.18 6.76 11.21
C TYR A 801 3.44 7.85 12.22
N LYS A 802 2.41 8.70 12.38
CA LYS A 802 2.29 9.70 13.44
C LYS A 802 0.81 10.02 13.59
N SER A 803 0.35 10.09 14.82
CA SER A 803 -1.06 10.33 15.15
C SER A 803 -1.16 11.28 16.34
N GLY A 804 -2.14 12.18 16.35
CA GLY A 804 -2.45 12.97 17.54
C GLY A 804 -3.36 12.26 18.55
N ALA A 805 -3.81 11.04 18.25
CA ALA A 805 -4.45 10.15 19.21
C ALA A 805 -3.40 9.28 19.91
N LYS A 806 -3.62 8.98 21.21
CA LYS A 806 -2.80 8.05 21.98
C LYS A 806 -3.15 6.61 21.56
N SER A 807 -2.40 6.05 20.60
CA SER A 807 -2.67 4.74 20.02
C SER A 807 -1.40 4.06 19.48
N SER A 808 -1.34 2.74 19.59
CA SER A 808 -0.24 1.93 19.05
C SER A 808 -0.49 1.50 17.61
N LYS A 809 0.57 1.36 16.80
CA LYS A 809 0.51 0.86 15.42
C LYS A 809 1.82 0.18 15.02
N MET A 810 1.72 -1.00 14.42
CA MET A 810 2.85 -1.70 13.81
C MET A 810 2.96 -1.33 12.32
N LEU A 811 4.19 -1.06 11.87
CA LEU A 811 4.55 -0.76 10.49
C LEU A 811 5.40 -1.91 9.96
N ILE A 812 5.07 -2.46 8.80
CA ILE A 812 5.77 -3.62 8.22
C ILE A 812 6.22 -3.28 6.80
N ALA A 813 7.50 -3.53 6.49
CA ALA A 813 8.02 -3.33 5.14
C ALA A 813 9.04 -4.38 4.73
N THR A 814 9.12 -4.64 3.42
CA THR A 814 10.19 -5.45 2.82
C THR A 814 11.37 -4.54 2.48
N ILE A 815 12.55 -4.83 3.04
CA ILE A 815 13.72 -3.96 3.00
C ILE A 815 14.81 -4.59 2.13
N PRO A 816 15.36 -3.86 1.13
CA PRO A 816 16.47 -4.35 0.32
C PRO A 816 17.78 -4.40 1.12
N LYS A 817 18.49 -5.52 1.01
CA LYS A 817 19.82 -5.69 1.60
C LYS A 817 20.87 -4.94 0.79
N ILE A 818 21.72 -4.18 1.47
CA ILE A 818 22.79 -3.40 0.84
C ILE A 818 23.99 -4.33 0.55
N LYS A 819 24.17 -4.73 -0.72
CA LYS A 819 25.21 -5.73 -1.13
C LYS A 819 26.64 -5.16 -1.27
N LYS A 820 26.78 -3.83 -1.34
CA LYS A 820 28.06 -3.10 -1.36
C LYS A 820 27.79 -1.65 -0.96
N ASN A 821 28.58 -1.13 -0.02
CA ASN A 821 28.51 0.27 0.39
C ASN A 821 29.19 1.12 -0.72
N THR A 822 28.47 1.43 -1.82
CA THR A 822 29.06 2.00 -3.05
C THR A 822 28.56 3.38 -3.48
N SER A 823 27.79 4.10 -2.68
CA SER A 823 27.33 5.45 -3.09
C SER A 823 28.04 6.56 -2.30
N THR A 824 29.09 7.10 -2.92
CA THR A 824 29.63 8.46 -2.68
C THR A 824 28.93 9.47 -3.60
N GLU A 825 27.63 9.27 -3.90
CA GLU A 825 26.89 10.22 -4.74
C GLU A 825 26.76 11.56 -4.01
N GLN A 826 27.33 12.61 -4.60
CA GLN A 826 27.26 13.98 -4.10
C GLN A 826 25.82 14.53 -4.09
N CYS A 827 24.94 13.95 -4.91
CA CYS A 827 23.55 14.36 -5.06
C CYS A 827 22.63 13.15 -4.89
N LYS A 828 21.81 13.18 -3.84
CA LYS A 828 20.77 12.21 -3.55
C LYS A 828 19.45 12.76 -4.08
N VAL A 829 18.89 12.04 -5.06
CA VAL A 829 17.62 12.40 -5.66
C VAL A 829 16.54 11.56 -4.98
N HIS A 830 15.76 12.18 -4.10
CA HIS A 830 14.55 11.59 -3.54
C HIS A 830 13.38 12.01 -4.41
N ILE A 831 13.34 11.44 -5.60
CA ILE A 831 12.07 11.36 -6.29
C ILE A 831 11.37 10.20 -5.61
N ALA A 832 10.12 10.39 -5.18
CA ALA A 832 9.26 9.24 -5.01
C ALA A 832 9.36 8.49 -6.35
N LYS A 833 10.07 7.35 -6.41
CA LYS A 833 9.55 6.29 -7.28
C LYS A 833 8.11 6.27 -6.85
N ASP A 834 7.17 6.49 -7.74
CA ASP A 834 5.79 6.51 -7.27
C ASP A 834 5.38 5.10 -6.68
N ASP A 835 6.32 4.14 -6.69
CA ASP A 835 6.51 2.93 -5.89
C ASP A 835 6.87 3.16 -4.39
N TYR A 836 6.76 4.40 -3.91
CA TYR A 836 6.71 4.70 -2.49
C TYR A 836 5.38 5.37 -2.17
N GLN A 837 4.35 4.54 -2.19
CA GLN A 837 3.25 4.72 -1.27
C GLN A 837 3.81 4.81 0.13
N GLU A 838 3.47 5.90 0.82
CA GLU A 838 3.17 5.76 2.24
C GLU A 838 2.39 4.46 2.39
N ASN A 839 3.03 3.45 2.98
CA ASN A 839 2.38 2.23 3.41
C ASN A 839 1.00 2.61 3.95
N LYS A 840 -0.04 2.33 3.16
CA LYS A 840 -1.42 2.66 3.49
C LYS A 840 -1.97 1.62 4.46
N HIS A 841 -1.18 1.29 5.50
CA HIS A 841 -1.79 1.20 6.80
C HIS A 841 -2.28 2.62 7.13
N ARG A 842 -3.58 2.88 6.93
CA ARG A 842 -4.30 4.01 7.53
C ARG A 842 -3.61 5.39 7.41
N MET A 843 -3.89 6.09 6.32
CA MET A 843 -4.41 7.45 6.51
C MET A 843 -5.91 7.38 6.28
N GLU A 844 -6.61 7.15 7.39
CA GLU A 844 -8.02 7.47 7.56
C GLU A 844 -8.25 8.88 6.99
N TRP A 845 -9.09 9.03 5.95
CA TRP A 845 -9.77 10.30 5.70
C TRP A 845 -10.90 10.55 6.71
N GLY A 846 -10.68 10.09 7.94
CA GLY A 846 -11.25 10.58 9.19
C GLY A 846 -10.21 11.26 10.11
N MET A 847 -8.94 11.47 9.70
CA MET A 847 -7.88 12.10 10.53
C MET A 847 -7.54 13.55 10.17
N LEU A 848 -8.44 14.30 9.54
CA LEU A 848 -8.34 15.75 9.72
C LEU A 848 -8.52 16.15 11.20
N PRO A 849 -9.34 15.53 12.07
CA PRO A 849 -9.50 16.00 13.46
C PRO A 849 -8.34 15.67 14.44
N THR A 850 -7.49 14.65 14.21
CA THR A 850 -6.56 14.17 15.27
C THR A 850 -5.13 14.69 15.16
N ILE A 851 -4.51 14.88 14.00
CA ILE A 851 -3.11 15.42 13.95
C ILE A 851 -2.99 16.85 14.53
N TYR A 852 -4.12 17.56 14.64
CA TYR A 852 -4.21 18.85 15.34
C TYR A 852 -4.03 18.71 16.86
N SER A 853 -4.42 17.59 17.47
CA SER A 853 -4.23 17.36 18.91
C SER A 853 -2.79 16.95 19.24
N PHE A 854 -1.94 16.68 18.24
CA PHE A 854 -0.52 16.45 18.46
C PHE A 854 0.17 17.75 18.86
N GLN A 855 0.58 17.85 20.12
CA GLN A 855 1.26 19.02 20.63
C GLN A 855 2.71 19.07 20.12
N THR A 856 3.28 20.27 19.99
CA THR A 856 4.68 20.47 19.59
C THR A 856 5.34 21.52 20.47
N PHE A 857 6.66 21.43 20.64
CA PHE A 857 7.47 22.52 21.16
C PHE A 857 7.81 23.50 20.03
N GLN A 858 8.06 24.75 20.42
CA GLN A 858 8.51 25.79 19.50
C GLN A 858 9.98 26.13 19.79
N GLU A 859 10.82 26.08 18.76
CA GLU A 859 12.20 26.54 18.80
C GLU A 859 12.27 28.04 19.15
N ASN A 860 13.17 28.39 20.07
CA ASN A 860 13.49 29.78 20.34
C ASN A 860 14.41 30.37 19.25
N MET A 861 13.82 30.95 18.22
CA MET A 861 14.54 31.48 17.07
C MET A 861 15.01 32.94 17.20
N LYS A 862 15.12 33.50 18.42
CA LYS A 862 15.50 34.92 18.62
C LYS A 862 16.87 35.30 18.01
N ASN A 863 17.80 34.35 17.97
CA ASN A 863 19.16 34.57 17.47
C ASN A 863 19.33 34.21 15.98
N PHE A 864 18.26 33.83 15.30
CA PHE A 864 18.27 33.50 13.87
C PHE A 864 18.14 34.76 13.04
N THR A 865 18.76 34.76 11.86
CA THR A 865 18.64 35.85 10.90
C THR A 865 17.54 35.50 9.90
N PHE A 866 16.62 36.43 9.64
CA PHE A 866 15.46 36.19 8.79
C PHE A 866 15.39 37.16 7.61
N LYS A 867 14.77 36.70 6.53
CA LYS A 867 14.30 37.53 5.42
C LYS A 867 12.87 37.16 5.05
N ASP A 868 12.01 38.16 4.95
CA ASP A 868 10.61 37.98 4.55
C ASP A 868 10.50 37.65 3.06
N LEU A 869 9.64 36.69 2.72
CA LEU A 869 9.36 36.34 1.33
C LEU A 869 8.01 36.91 0.90
N ASN A 870 8.01 37.74 -0.15
CA ASN A 870 6.78 38.33 -0.68
C ASN A 870 6.12 37.39 -1.69
N LEU A 871 5.22 36.52 -1.20
CA LEU A 871 4.50 35.54 -2.02
C LEU A 871 3.60 36.14 -3.12
N LYS A 872 3.35 37.46 -3.14
CA LYS A 872 2.64 38.10 -4.25
C LYS A 872 3.45 38.15 -5.54
N GLN A 873 4.76 37.93 -5.48
CA GLN A 873 5.62 37.84 -6.64
C GLN A 873 5.64 36.40 -7.15
N SER A 874 5.47 36.21 -8.46
CA SER A 874 5.48 34.89 -9.09
C SER A 874 6.85 34.21 -9.07
N ASN A 875 7.93 34.98 -8.92
CA ASN A 875 9.29 34.49 -8.77
C ASN A 875 10.02 35.31 -7.70
N ILE A 876 10.55 34.63 -6.69
CA ILE A 876 11.15 35.21 -5.48
C ILE A 876 12.57 34.65 -5.39
N THR A 877 13.55 35.54 -5.34
CA THR A 877 14.95 35.17 -5.11
C THR A 877 15.48 36.01 -3.97
N GLU A 878 15.91 35.35 -2.89
CA GLU A 878 16.40 36.02 -1.68
C GLU A 878 17.65 35.33 -1.15
N GLU A 879 18.52 36.10 -0.48
CA GLU A 879 19.76 35.62 0.13
C GLU A 879 20.02 36.31 1.46
N ILE A 880 20.52 35.54 2.43
CA ILE A 880 21.02 36.00 3.73
C ILE A 880 22.44 35.46 3.88
N CYS A 881 23.37 36.31 4.32
CA CYS A 881 24.73 35.90 4.65
C CYS A 881 25.17 36.42 6.01
N LEU A 882 25.99 35.65 6.71
CA LEU A 882 26.63 36.01 7.98
C LEU A 882 28.14 36.18 7.79
N GLY A 883 28.74 37.07 8.58
CA GLY A 883 30.17 37.39 8.57
C GLY A 883 30.57 38.46 7.54
N ALA A 884 31.68 39.17 7.82
CA ALA A 884 32.16 40.31 7.02
C ALA A 884 32.53 39.92 5.57
N GLU A 885 32.94 38.67 5.34
CA GLU A 885 33.31 38.13 4.03
C GLU A 885 32.18 37.30 3.36
N LYS A 886 30.97 37.27 3.94
CA LYS A 886 29.83 36.46 3.45
C LYS A 886 30.21 34.97 3.29
N THR A 887 30.90 34.41 4.28
CA THR A 887 31.39 33.02 4.24
C THR A 887 30.31 31.99 4.53
N ILE A 888 29.25 32.40 5.23
CA ILE A 888 28.07 31.59 5.53
C ILE A 888 26.87 32.24 4.85
N CYS A 889 26.23 31.54 3.91
CA CYS A 889 25.10 32.09 3.16
C CYS A 889 23.98 31.07 3.00
N CYS A 890 22.76 31.59 2.90
CA CYS A 890 21.54 30.86 2.63
C CYS A 890 20.77 31.61 1.55
N SER A 891 20.52 30.97 0.42
CA SER A 891 19.76 31.53 -0.70
C SER A 891 18.59 30.65 -1.08
N ILE A 892 17.51 31.29 -1.54
CA ILE A 892 16.30 30.65 -2.01
C ILE A 892 15.89 31.20 -3.37
N ASN A 893 15.43 30.31 -4.24
CA ASN A 893 14.68 30.62 -5.44
C ASN A 893 13.33 29.89 -5.35
N LEU A 894 12.24 30.65 -5.39
CA LEU A 894 10.89 30.19 -5.12
C LEU A 894 9.92 30.78 -6.15
N THR A 895 9.14 29.93 -6.81
CA THR A 895 7.99 30.36 -7.62
C THR A 895 6.69 29.94 -6.96
N ALA A 896 5.76 30.89 -6.79
CA ALA A 896 4.47 30.65 -6.14
C ALA A 896 3.31 31.02 -7.08
N ASN A 897 2.26 30.20 -7.09
CA ASN A 897 1.02 30.48 -7.80
C ASN A 897 -0.07 30.83 -6.76
N VAL A 898 -0.50 32.09 -6.74
CA VAL A 898 -1.31 32.65 -5.65
C VAL A 898 -2.67 33.08 -6.18
N THR A 899 -3.72 32.40 -5.75
CA THR A 899 -5.10 32.73 -6.12
C THR A 899 -5.87 33.49 -5.02
N ASP A 900 -5.44 33.44 -3.74
CA ASP A 900 -5.91 34.28 -2.61
C ASP A 900 -4.93 34.20 -1.40
N ALA A 901 -5.19 34.94 -0.30
CA ALA A 901 -4.28 35.17 0.83
C ALA A 901 -3.80 33.87 1.55
N PHE A 902 -2.49 33.63 1.57
CA PHE A 902 -1.84 32.55 2.34
C PHE A 902 -2.12 32.65 3.85
N ASN A 903 -2.30 31.51 4.52
CA ASN A 903 -2.48 31.43 5.97
C ASN A 903 -1.16 31.53 6.73
N TYR A 904 -0.03 31.19 6.10
CA TYR A 904 1.31 31.39 6.66
C TYR A 904 2.09 32.49 5.93
N ALA A 905 2.81 33.29 6.71
CA ALA A 905 3.92 34.10 6.21
C ALA A 905 5.18 33.22 6.15
N TYR A 906 5.84 33.19 4.98
CA TYR A 906 7.06 32.41 4.80
C TYR A 906 8.30 33.30 4.92
N LYS A 907 9.32 32.79 5.61
CA LYS A 907 10.60 33.48 5.79
C LYS A 907 11.75 32.55 5.44
N LEU A 908 12.79 33.11 4.82
CA LEU A 908 14.10 32.49 4.75
C LEU A 908 14.81 32.72 6.09
N THR A 909 15.43 31.67 6.65
CA THR A 909 16.18 31.75 7.90
C THR A 909 17.58 31.18 7.77
N LEU A 910 18.52 31.79 8.51
CA LEU A 910 19.91 31.38 8.63
C LEU A 910 20.38 31.50 10.08
N PHE A 911 20.94 30.41 10.60
CA PHE A 911 21.58 30.37 11.91
C PHE A 911 22.90 29.60 11.83
N ASN A 912 23.91 30.13 12.52
CA ASN A 912 25.17 29.43 12.76
C ASN A 912 25.59 29.79 14.18
N GLY A 913 25.56 28.82 15.10
CA GLY A 913 25.67 29.13 16.52
C GLY A 913 25.53 27.92 17.43
N ILE A 914 25.34 28.21 18.71
CA ILE A 914 25.09 27.21 19.75
C ILE A 914 23.67 27.43 20.27
N ARG A 915 22.87 26.37 20.26
CA ARG A 915 21.49 26.38 20.77
C ARG A 915 21.35 25.49 22.00
N GLU A 916 20.30 25.73 22.77
CA GLU A 916 19.95 24.91 23.93
C GLU A 916 19.17 23.65 23.48
N LEU A 917 19.43 22.54 24.16
CA LEU A 917 18.75 21.26 24.03
C LEU A 917 18.56 20.67 25.43
N GLY A 918 17.42 20.93 26.07
CA GLY A 918 17.20 20.55 27.46
C GLY A 918 18.15 21.31 28.40
N TRP A 919 19.05 20.58 29.08
CA TRP A 919 20.11 21.17 29.93
C TRP A 919 21.47 21.26 29.24
N GLU A 920 21.59 20.70 28.04
CA GLU A 920 22.82 20.73 27.26
C GLU A 920 22.74 21.80 26.18
N THR A 921 23.89 22.10 25.59
CA THR A 921 23.99 23.01 24.45
C THR A 921 24.65 22.30 23.29
N ILE A 922 24.16 22.59 22.09
CA ILE A 922 24.56 21.90 20.87
C ILE A 922 24.91 22.92 19.78
N GLY A 923 26.02 22.70 19.07
CA GLY A 923 26.43 23.52 17.93
C GLY A 923 25.61 23.23 16.67
N THR A 924 24.92 24.22 16.10
CA THR A 924 24.09 24.02 14.91
C THR A 924 24.32 25.06 13.83
N ARG A 925 24.12 24.61 12.59
CA ARG A 925 24.08 25.44 11.40
C ARG A 925 22.85 25.11 10.57
N ILE A 926 22.01 26.10 10.35
CA ILE A 926 20.65 25.95 9.81
C ILE A 926 20.45 26.97 8.70
N CYS A 927 19.88 26.50 7.59
CA CYS A 927 19.45 27.34 6.47
C CYS A 927 18.15 26.75 5.93
N GLY A 928 17.08 27.54 5.85
CA GLY A 928 15.82 27.00 5.36
C GLY A 928 14.69 28.01 5.25
N LEU A 929 13.65 27.57 4.56
CA LEU A 929 12.34 28.18 4.50
C LEU A 929 11.52 27.72 5.71
N VAL A 930 10.92 28.66 6.44
CA VAL A 930 10.05 28.37 7.58
C VAL A 930 8.70 29.10 7.47
N ALA A 931 7.64 28.42 7.89
CA ALA A 931 6.30 28.98 8.00
C ALA A 931 6.09 29.69 9.35
N CYS A 932 5.39 30.82 9.31
CA CYS A 932 5.08 31.66 10.47
C CYS A 932 3.59 32.06 10.44
N LEU A 933 2.88 32.00 11.56
CA LEU A 933 1.44 32.33 11.59
C LEU A 933 1.16 33.79 11.20
N ASN A 934 2.15 34.66 11.36
CA ASN A 934 2.09 36.06 10.96
C ASN A 934 3.50 36.60 10.68
N THR A 935 3.61 37.91 10.47
CA THR A 935 4.88 38.58 10.16
C THR A 935 5.88 38.59 11.33
N SER A 936 5.47 38.25 12.56
CA SER A 936 6.37 38.16 13.71
C SER A 936 7.22 36.89 13.67
N ILE A 937 8.52 37.04 13.97
CA ILE A 937 9.46 35.91 14.13
C ILE A 937 9.02 34.98 15.26
N ALA A 938 8.40 35.52 16.32
CA ALA A 938 7.89 34.73 17.43
C ALA A 938 6.75 33.78 17.02
N SER A 939 6.19 33.93 15.83
CA SER A 939 5.15 33.04 15.30
C SER A 939 5.68 31.94 14.37
N CYS A 940 6.98 31.96 14.04
CA CYS A 940 7.60 30.97 13.18
C CYS A 940 7.70 29.62 13.90
N GLY A 941 7.46 28.53 13.18
CA GLY A 941 7.41 27.17 13.75
C GLY A 941 6.13 26.85 14.52
N LEU A 942 5.18 27.78 14.63
CA LEU A 942 3.84 27.49 15.16
C LEU A 942 2.90 26.97 14.06
N ARG A 943 1.95 26.13 14.44
CA ARG A 943 0.95 25.55 13.55
C ARG A 943 -0.43 26.16 13.76
N HIS A 944 -1.16 26.39 12.67
CA HIS A 944 -2.60 26.66 12.69
C HIS A 944 -3.36 25.45 13.22
N SER A 945 -4.52 25.68 13.82
CA SER A 945 -5.45 24.61 14.24
C SER A 945 -6.32 24.06 13.10
N VAL A 946 -6.22 24.64 11.91
CA VAL A 946 -6.96 24.25 10.71
C VAL A 946 -5.96 24.09 9.56
N THR A 947 -6.18 23.08 8.71
CA THR A 947 -5.37 22.86 7.50
C THR A 947 -5.30 24.14 6.67
N PRO A 948 -4.09 24.63 6.35
CA PRO A 948 -3.93 25.85 5.57
C PRO A 948 -4.47 25.67 4.15
N HIS A 949 -5.29 26.61 3.69
CA HIS A 949 -5.60 26.79 2.27
C HIS A 949 -4.50 27.64 1.61
N ASP A 950 -3.26 27.17 1.70
CA ASP A 950 -2.11 27.86 1.11
C ASP A 950 -2.09 27.65 -0.41
N GLY A 951 -1.65 28.69 -1.16
CA GLY A 951 -1.35 28.54 -2.58
C GLY A 951 -0.21 27.55 -2.85
N ILE A 952 -0.04 27.14 -4.10
CA ILE A 952 0.96 26.12 -4.47
C ILE A 952 2.33 26.80 -4.63
N LEU A 953 3.33 26.30 -3.91
CA LEU A 953 4.74 26.61 -4.13
C LEU A 953 5.26 25.70 -5.26
N GLU A 954 5.28 26.23 -6.48
CA GLU A 954 5.54 25.48 -7.71
C GLU A 954 6.97 24.93 -7.80
N ASN A 955 7.97 25.74 -7.44
CA ASN A 955 9.37 25.33 -7.43
C ASN A 955 10.05 25.97 -6.22
N ILE A 956 10.77 25.16 -5.45
CA ILE A 956 11.55 25.61 -4.30
C ILE A 956 12.96 25.09 -4.49
N PHE A 957 13.94 25.99 -4.50
CA PHE A 957 15.36 25.67 -4.51
C PHE A 957 16.05 26.45 -3.39
N ILE A 958 16.71 25.76 -2.47
CA ILE A 958 17.48 26.36 -1.39
C ILE A 958 18.93 25.92 -1.54
N LYS A 959 19.85 26.88 -1.40
CA LYS A 959 21.29 26.63 -1.34
C LYS A 959 21.85 27.18 -0.02
N ALA A 960 22.61 26.37 0.69
CA ALA A 960 23.41 26.80 1.83
C ALA A 960 24.89 26.67 1.51
N VAL A 961 25.68 27.63 1.97
CA VAL A 961 27.15 27.59 1.91
C VAL A 961 27.66 27.78 3.32
N PHE A 962 28.36 26.78 3.84
CA PHE A 962 28.97 26.79 5.17
C PHE A 962 30.48 26.54 5.08
N PRO A 963 31.27 26.97 6.07
CA PRO A 963 32.64 26.49 6.25
C PRO A 963 32.67 24.96 6.33
N ASN A 964 33.68 24.36 5.71
CA ASN A 964 33.87 22.93 5.80
C ASN A 964 34.32 22.55 7.22
N ASN A 965 33.45 21.90 7.98
CA ASN A 965 33.79 21.32 9.27
C ASN A 965 33.86 19.79 9.12
N GLN A 966 35.05 19.23 9.29
CA GLN A 966 35.26 17.78 9.25
C GLN A 966 34.61 17.06 10.43
N ASN A 967 34.33 17.77 11.51
CA ASN A 967 33.63 17.30 12.70
C ASN A 967 32.19 17.83 12.75
N GLY A 968 31.50 17.84 11.61
CA GLY A 968 30.09 18.22 11.49
C GLY A 968 29.30 17.24 10.64
N HIS A 969 27.97 17.30 10.77
CA HIS A 969 27.02 16.49 10.01
C HIS A 969 25.90 17.37 9.47
N ASP A 970 25.58 17.24 8.18
CA ASP A 970 24.52 18.02 7.54
C ASP A 970 23.50 17.10 6.93
N GLN A 971 22.23 17.39 7.15
CA GLN A 971 21.11 16.63 6.61
C GLN A 971 19.99 17.55 6.12
N PRO A 972 19.18 17.09 5.15
CA PRO A 972 17.97 17.79 4.80
C PRO A 972 16.97 17.75 5.97
N SER A 973 16.17 18.81 6.08
CA SER A 973 15.03 18.91 6.99
C SER A 973 13.84 19.42 6.19
N THR A 974 12.85 18.56 6.02
CA THR A 974 11.66 18.83 5.21
C THR A 974 10.43 18.46 6.01
N LEU A 975 9.43 19.31 6.05
CA LEU A 975 8.27 19.09 6.88
C LEU A 975 7.02 19.73 6.27
N SER A 976 5.99 18.92 6.05
CA SER A 976 4.65 19.37 5.72
C SER A 976 3.79 19.58 6.97
N TYR A 977 2.67 20.27 6.80
CA TYR A 977 1.74 20.64 7.88
C TYR A 977 1.19 19.48 8.70
N ASN A 978 1.10 18.28 8.11
CA ASN A 978 0.70 17.03 8.76
C ASN A 978 1.83 16.38 9.59
N LEU A 979 2.93 17.10 9.86
CA LEU A 979 4.10 16.62 10.61
C LEU A 979 4.78 15.40 9.98
N LYS A 980 4.89 15.41 8.64
CA LYS A 980 5.57 14.36 7.87
C LYS A 980 6.70 14.94 7.03
N PRO A 981 7.79 14.18 6.80
CA PRO A 981 8.81 14.56 5.83
C PRO A 981 8.24 14.57 4.41
N LEU A 982 8.84 15.39 3.54
CA LEU A 982 8.50 15.36 2.13
C LEU A 982 9.05 14.08 1.49
N ASN A 983 8.28 13.49 0.58
CA ASN A 983 8.66 12.29 -0.17
C ASN A 983 9.22 12.61 -1.57
N ASN A 984 9.31 13.89 -1.94
CA ASN A 984 9.85 14.34 -3.22
C ASN A 984 10.77 15.57 -3.07
N TYR A 985 12.08 15.35 -3.04
CA TYR A 985 13.09 16.41 -3.10
C TYR A 985 14.46 15.87 -3.55
N LYS A 986 15.32 16.74 -4.05
CA LYS A 986 16.73 16.42 -4.33
C LYS A 986 17.63 17.14 -3.33
N PHE A 987 18.46 16.38 -2.62
CA PHE A 987 19.46 16.87 -1.68
C PHE A 987 20.87 16.64 -2.24
N CYS A 988 21.69 17.67 -2.35
CA CYS A 988 23.10 17.52 -2.69
C CYS A 988 24.00 18.12 -1.63
N LYS A 989 25.16 17.50 -1.44
CA LYS A 989 26.27 17.99 -0.61
C LYS A 989 27.57 17.88 -1.41
N GLN A 990 28.25 19.01 -1.56
CA GLN A 990 29.56 19.08 -2.21
C GLN A 990 30.54 19.93 -1.38
N THR A 991 31.81 19.57 -1.41
CA THR A 991 32.87 20.36 -0.79
C THR A 991 33.66 21.06 -1.89
N VAL A 992 33.67 22.40 -1.88
CA VAL A 992 34.33 23.25 -2.88
C VAL A 992 35.14 24.32 -2.15
N ASN A 993 36.45 24.41 -2.39
CA ASN A 993 37.33 25.44 -1.82
C ASN A 993 37.20 25.61 -0.28
N ASP A 994 37.26 24.50 0.45
CA ASP A 994 37.11 24.45 1.93
C ASP A 994 35.76 24.99 2.46
N LYS A 995 34.74 24.99 1.60
CA LYS A 995 33.34 25.23 1.96
C LYS A 995 32.51 24.01 1.62
N VAL A 996 31.48 23.77 2.42
CA VAL A 996 30.43 22.80 2.12
C VAL A 996 29.26 23.56 1.50
N GLU A 997 28.90 23.21 0.28
CA GLU A 997 27.68 23.66 -0.35
C GLU A 997 26.62 22.56 -0.26
N LEU A 998 25.45 22.94 0.26
CA LEU A 998 24.26 22.10 0.33
C LEU A 998 23.21 22.66 -0.61
N THR A 999 22.54 21.82 -1.39
CA THR A 999 21.38 22.22 -2.20
C THR A 999 20.19 21.30 -1.92
N LEU A 1000 19.01 21.90 -1.88
CA LEU A 1000 17.75 21.21 -1.68
C LEU A 1000 16.74 21.76 -2.68
N SER A 1001 16.06 20.88 -3.41
CA SER A 1001 15.07 21.30 -4.40
C SER A 1001 13.85 20.40 -4.42
N THR A 1002 12.68 21.01 -4.62
CA THR A 1002 11.39 20.31 -4.75
C THR A 1002 10.45 21.12 -5.64
N THR A 1003 9.35 20.50 -6.05
CA THR A 1003 8.32 21.10 -6.91
C THR A 1003 6.93 20.82 -6.34
N LYS A 1004 5.96 21.70 -6.62
CA LYS A 1004 4.53 21.54 -6.32
C LYS A 1004 4.25 21.17 -4.86
N GLN A 1005 4.62 22.05 -3.94
CA GLN A 1005 4.37 21.86 -2.51
C GLN A 1005 3.21 22.73 -2.04
N ASN A 1006 2.37 22.18 -1.16
CA ASN A 1006 1.33 22.91 -0.43
C ASN A 1006 1.52 22.70 1.08
N SER A 1007 0.97 23.61 1.90
CA SER A 1007 0.97 23.50 3.37
C SER A 1007 2.35 23.13 3.96
N LEU A 1008 3.41 23.77 3.49
CA LEU A 1008 4.79 23.47 3.86
C LEU A 1008 5.15 24.17 5.18
N LEU A 1009 5.66 23.46 6.17
CA LEU A 1009 6.13 24.07 7.42
C LEU A 1009 7.61 24.41 7.39
N THR A 1010 8.42 23.53 6.81
CA THR A 1010 9.88 23.68 6.80
C THR A 1010 10.49 23.01 5.58
N PHE A 1011 11.46 23.68 4.97
CA PHE A 1011 12.25 23.11 3.88
C PHE A 1011 13.65 23.70 3.95
N GLY A 1012 14.67 22.89 4.19
CA GLY A 1012 16.04 23.38 4.35
C GLY A 1012 16.98 22.33 4.93
N PHE A 1013 17.96 22.78 5.70
CA PHE A 1013 19.01 21.95 6.26
C PHE A 1013 19.08 22.11 7.78
N PHE A 1014 19.27 21.00 8.46
CA PHE A 1014 19.68 20.97 9.85
C PHE A 1014 21.10 20.39 9.91
N GLY A 1015 22.06 21.20 10.34
CA GLY A 1015 23.46 20.81 10.46
C GLY A 1015 23.94 20.85 11.92
N ARG A 1016 24.82 19.91 12.27
CA ARG A 1016 25.50 19.80 13.56
C ARG A 1016 26.97 20.17 13.40
N GLU A 1017 27.47 20.93 14.37
CA GLU A 1017 28.89 21.26 14.54
C GLU A 1017 29.35 20.75 15.90
N TYR A 1018 29.87 19.52 15.95
CA TYR A 1018 30.14 18.83 17.20
C TYR A 1018 31.25 19.51 18.04
N ASP A 1019 32.16 20.25 17.39
CA ASP A 1019 33.19 21.04 18.09
C ASP A 1019 32.61 22.12 19.00
N ASN A 1020 31.34 22.48 18.81
CA ASN A 1020 30.66 23.56 19.51
C ASN A 1020 29.66 23.08 20.57
N ASP A 1021 29.53 21.77 20.77
CA ASP A 1021 28.69 21.21 21.83
C ASP A 1021 29.22 21.60 23.22
N TYR A 1022 28.31 21.71 24.20
CA TYR A 1022 28.57 22.08 25.60
C TYR A 1022 29.15 23.48 25.83
N LYS A 1023 29.16 24.34 24.81
CA LYS A 1023 29.57 25.75 24.90
C LYS A 1023 28.38 26.68 25.19
N ARG A 1024 28.63 27.96 25.47
CA ARG A 1024 27.56 28.93 25.79
C ARG A 1024 26.67 29.22 24.56
N ALA A 1025 25.35 29.20 24.75
CA ALA A 1025 24.38 29.50 23.70
C ALA A 1025 24.54 30.92 23.13
N GLY A 1026 24.36 31.06 21.81
CA GLY A 1026 24.54 32.32 21.08
C GLY A 1026 24.80 32.11 19.57
N SER A 1027 24.74 33.18 18.78
CA SER A 1027 25.08 33.15 17.34
C SER A 1027 26.51 33.61 17.07
N PHE A 1028 27.15 33.02 16.06
CA PHE A 1028 28.47 33.41 15.59
C PHE A 1028 28.37 34.58 14.59
N ASN A 1029 27.96 35.76 15.07
CA ASN A 1029 27.70 36.93 14.19
C ASN A 1029 28.82 37.98 14.11
N ASN A 1030 29.99 37.78 14.71
CA ASN A 1030 31.12 38.70 14.54
C ASN A 1030 32.46 37.98 14.57
N ALA A 1031 33.36 38.44 13.70
CA ALA A 1031 34.79 38.20 13.82
C ALA A 1031 35.25 38.72 15.19
N ALA A 1032 35.35 37.83 16.17
CA ALA A 1032 36.21 38.08 17.32
C ALA A 1032 37.65 37.90 16.83
N ILE A 1033 38.24 39.03 16.45
CA ILE A 1033 39.69 39.19 16.35
C ILE A 1033 40.24 38.78 17.71
N TYR A 1034 40.78 37.56 17.82
CA TYR A 1034 41.80 37.30 18.82
C TYR A 1034 43.03 38.10 18.38
N VAL A 1035 43.16 39.31 18.94
CA VAL A 1035 44.42 40.04 18.95
C VAL A 1035 45.39 39.17 19.74
N ILE A 1036 46.16 38.34 19.03
CA ILE A 1036 47.36 37.74 19.60
C ILE A 1036 48.33 38.90 19.80
N ASN A 1037 48.46 39.30 21.06
CA ASN A 1037 49.43 40.26 21.54
C ASN A 1037 50.83 39.81 21.08
N PRO A 1038 51.59 40.60 20.29
CA PRO A 1038 52.88 40.20 19.77
C PRO A 1038 53.95 40.41 20.84
N TYR A 1039 53.98 39.54 21.83
CA TYR A 1039 55.16 39.34 22.65
C TYR A 1039 55.40 37.84 22.77
N ILE A 1040 56.63 37.44 22.43
CA ILE A 1040 57.21 36.10 22.51
C ILE A 1040 57.11 35.28 21.20
N VAL A 1041 57.79 35.78 20.16
CA VAL A 1041 58.57 34.92 19.27
C VAL A 1041 60.04 35.29 19.49
N VAL A 1042 60.70 34.53 20.36
CA VAL A 1042 62.16 34.48 20.47
C VAL A 1042 62.48 33.01 20.77
N MET A 1043 63.30 32.40 19.91
CA MET A 1043 64.09 31.17 20.13
C MET A 1043 63.29 29.85 20.01
N ILE A 1044 63.60 28.86 19.17
CA ILE A 1044 64.86 28.41 18.54
C ILE A 1044 64.51 27.50 17.34
N SER A 1045 65.16 27.74 16.20
CA SER A 1045 65.54 26.68 15.25
C SER A 1045 66.87 26.12 15.73
N ILE A 1046 67.03 24.80 15.94
CA ILE A 1046 68.28 24.00 15.89
C ILE A 1046 67.98 22.54 16.29
N PHE A 1047 68.74 21.62 15.67
CA PHE A 1047 68.70 20.13 15.66
C PHE A 1047 67.76 19.54 14.60
N ILE A 1048 68.18 19.20 13.37
CA ILE A 1048 69.43 18.60 12.84
C ILE A 1048 69.84 17.31 13.58
N PHE A 1049 69.58 16.19 12.87
CA PHE A 1049 70.35 14.94 12.74
C PHE A 1049 70.77 14.14 13.99
N LEU A 1050 70.81 12.81 13.76
CA LEU A 1050 71.38 11.70 14.55
C LEU A 1050 70.36 11.03 15.50
N PHE A 1051 70.12 9.71 15.54
CA PHE A 1051 70.80 8.47 15.09
C PHE A 1051 69.69 7.42 14.73
N GLN A 1052 69.86 6.42 13.84
CA GLN A 1052 70.32 5.04 14.15
C GLN A 1052 69.96 4.58 15.59
N ASP A 1053 69.22 3.51 15.88
CA ASP A 1053 68.85 2.27 15.21
C ASP A 1053 67.34 2.00 15.32
#